data_AF-B1VE56-F1
#
_entry.id   AF-B1VE56-F1
#
_cell.length_a   1.000
_cell.length_b   1.000
_cell.length_c   1.000
_cell.angle_alpha   90.00
_cell.angle_beta   90.00
_cell.angle_gamma   90.00
#
_symmetry.space_group_name_H-M   'P 1'
#
loop_
_entity.id
_entity.type
_entity.pdbx_description
1 polymer ?
#
loop_
_entity_poly.entity_id
_entity_poly.type
_entity_poly.pdbx_seq_one_letter_code
_entity_poly.pdbx_strand_id
1 'polypeptide(L)'
;MASTGGKRFRNDIEGLRGFAIALVVIFHVFVGKVSSGVDVFLLLGGVFFFGSQLANARNPKGLTFVQSLVRIIRRLFPLLAVVVGATLAAGLLLMPRIQHLQLAKDAVGALAYITNWQLAFSGRDYNTASSTVSPFQHLWSMSAQLQIYVASLIAVTLIALIFRRFSRKALAVILTAVTVLSFAFATYQHGQDQAVNYYHSFSRFWEIGLGGLLGMLIMPRSDHGEKPPAPIVPPLNTWVRQLFGWLGLIMIASTGLIMDGAQTFPGPGTLFPLVGAVMVILAGQNGKPVGVTRILESRFMQFLGRISYALYLWHWPLLIILVSYTGYNAQEQPLFGVAIIAASVVMAWLSNRLIERPLRQTGRPRRAHVLWTPSYWWEAIRVWPKTAYAMVIILIAGGVVAAAPVVAKNQVEEGEELWRLASNVENYPGPLAFSNDAFVPPRQPLAPPFEEMGPLLPPTQPDGCQIGFEEDHLILKRNFNRSEEDCAYGDLNSERTVYVIGGSHSEHFIPALDEVGRRQGVKFMPILKMGCPVNANITKWDGSDFPSCRSWSKKVVDHILANPPTEGVWMTGTRPSDIAGNGPEQVPPEYVDLVKLFTDNGIHSYLMRDNAWHTQPAETGAPVPFDLRECVGEMVDGTRTTTERARNFPGVRDRWRPTPEEIEEINAECGTAQDDSLLPEDPQYQAYAGLDVTLLDVTDGFCKDGWCPAIIGNLVAYRDQHHFTNIFASRFANAIEYQMYKKPRGAEGSEDKARKAPDATAGQPGAPGENTPGQPGVEEPGAGQPDAGQPGAGLDAPSPDEIGQHPPVQAPPVPQPAAPAGDFY
;
A
#
# COMPACT_ATOMS: atom_id res chain seq x y z
N MET A 1 -36.78 -35.04 40.01
CA MET A 1 -36.98 -34.63 38.60
C MET A 1 -35.63 -34.52 37.92
N ALA A 2 -35.30 -35.48 37.05
CA ALA A 2 -34.01 -35.58 36.39
C ALA A 2 -33.83 -34.43 35.38
N SER A 3 -32.79 -33.60 35.58
CA SER A 3 -32.46 -32.53 34.66
C SER A 3 -31.92 -33.15 33.36
N THR A 4 -32.68 -33.04 32.29
CA THR A 4 -32.24 -33.36 30.93
C THR A 4 -30.97 -32.58 30.60
N GLY A 5 -29.89 -33.30 30.28
CA GLY A 5 -28.57 -32.75 29.97
C GLY A 5 -28.57 -31.86 28.74
N GLY A 6 -28.81 -30.56 28.93
CA GLY A 6 -28.56 -29.52 27.94
C GLY A 6 -27.09 -29.11 27.94
N LYS A 7 -26.50 -28.89 26.76
CA LYS A 7 -25.15 -28.33 26.60
C LYS A 7 -25.07 -26.99 27.36
N ARG A 8 -24.30 -26.93 28.45
CA ARG A 8 -24.09 -25.71 29.24
C ARG A 8 -23.30 -24.70 28.41
N PHE A 9 -23.92 -23.56 28.08
CA PHE A 9 -23.28 -22.45 27.38
C PHE A 9 -22.30 -21.72 28.32
N ARG A 10 -21.09 -21.41 27.84
CA ARG A 10 -20.03 -20.74 28.62
C ARG A 10 -20.15 -19.22 28.50
N ASN A 11 -20.91 -18.63 29.42
CA ASN A 11 -21.16 -17.18 29.48
C ASN A 11 -19.87 -16.38 29.68
N ASP A 12 -18.91 -16.94 30.40
CA ASP A 12 -17.59 -16.36 30.67
C ASP A 12 -16.78 -16.16 29.38
N ILE A 13 -16.83 -17.11 28.45
CA ILE A 13 -16.16 -16.98 27.14
C ILE A 13 -16.84 -15.92 26.27
N GLU A 14 -18.17 -15.83 26.30
CA GLU A 14 -18.88 -14.77 25.60
C GLU A 14 -18.52 -13.38 26.18
N GLY A 15 -18.38 -13.28 27.50
CA GLY A 15 -17.87 -12.09 28.17
C GLY A 15 -16.44 -11.73 27.76
N LEU A 16 -15.55 -12.73 27.66
CA LEU A 16 -14.17 -12.53 27.20
C LEU A 16 -14.12 -12.01 25.76
N ARG A 17 -15.00 -12.48 24.87
CA ARG A 17 -15.16 -11.92 23.53
C ARG A 17 -15.59 -10.45 23.57
N GLY A 18 -16.51 -10.12 24.49
CA GLY A 18 -16.95 -8.74 24.73
C GLY A 18 -15.81 -7.82 25.21
N PHE A 19 -14.95 -8.33 26.08
CA PHE A 19 -13.76 -7.61 26.53
C PHE A 19 -12.73 -7.43 25.40
N ALA A 20 -12.45 -8.48 24.64
CA ALA A 20 -11.51 -8.45 23.52
C ALA A 20 -11.93 -7.42 22.44
N ILE A 21 -13.22 -7.38 22.05
CA ILE A 21 -13.68 -6.38 21.07
C ILE A 21 -13.62 -4.95 21.63
N ALA A 22 -13.91 -4.76 22.92
CA ALA A 22 -13.79 -3.44 23.54
C ALA A 22 -12.35 -2.92 23.48
N LEU A 23 -11.37 -3.79 23.75
CA LEU A 23 -9.95 -3.45 23.61
C LEU A 23 -9.61 -3.07 22.16
N VAL A 24 -10.02 -3.87 21.17
CA VAL A 24 -9.77 -3.54 19.74
C VAL A 24 -10.30 -2.15 19.40
N VAL A 25 -11.56 -1.87 19.74
CA VAL A 25 -12.20 -0.60 19.40
C VAL A 25 -11.52 0.58 20.11
N ILE A 26 -11.24 0.47 21.40
CA ILE A 26 -10.60 1.54 22.18
C ILE A 26 -9.20 1.85 21.64
N PHE A 27 -8.43 0.81 21.32
CA PHE A 27 -7.07 0.98 20.83
C PHE A 27 -7.02 1.56 19.42
N HIS A 28 -7.92 1.15 18.53
CA HIS A 28 -8.05 1.75 17.21
C HIS A 28 -8.45 3.23 17.27
N VAL A 29 -9.39 3.59 18.15
CA VAL A 29 -9.94 4.95 18.21
C VAL A 29 -9.03 5.92 18.97
N PHE A 30 -8.48 5.53 20.13
CA PHE A 30 -7.79 6.48 21.02
C PHE A 30 -6.27 6.30 21.10
N VAL A 31 -5.74 5.13 20.77
CA VAL A 31 -4.32 4.81 21.04
C VAL A 31 -3.51 4.75 19.75
N GLY A 32 -4.13 4.36 18.62
CA GLY A 32 -3.40 4.14 17.38
C GLY A 32 -2.41 2.99 17.46
N LYS A 33 -2.64 1.98 18.32
CA LYS A 33 -1.80 0.77 18.42
C LYS A 33 -2.66 -0.47 18.30
N VAL A 34 -2.04 -1.61 17.96
CA VAL A 34 -2.75 -2.89 17.91
C VAL A 34 -2.81 -3.52 19.30
N SER A 35 -4.01 -3.74 19.81
CA SER A 35 -4.25 -4.53 21.03
C SER A 35 -4.22 -6.04 20.77
N SER A 36 -4.20 -6.84 21.85
CA SER A 36 -4.26 -8.31 21.79
C SER A 36 -5.64 -8.91 21.47
N GLY A 37 -6.66 -8.06 21.26
CA GLY A 37 -8.04 -8.55 21.19
C GLY A 37 -8.29 -9.50 20.01
N VAL A 38 -7.64 -9.26 18.86
CA VAL A 38 -7.77 -10.13 17.67
C VAL A 38 -7.14 -11.51 17.92
N ASP A 39 -5.96 -11.58 18.54
CA ASP A 39 -5.28 -12.84 18.86
C ASP A 39 -6.11 -13.66 19.87
N VAL A 40 -6.76 -12.99 20.83
CA VAL A 40 -7.74 -13.64 21.74
C VAL A 40 -8.92 -14.21 20.95
N PHE A 41 -9.43 -13.52 19.92
CA PHE A 41 -10.49 -14.06 19.05
C PHE A 41 -10.03 -15.30 18.27
N LEU A 42 -8.81 -15.28 17.74
CA LEU A 42 -8.21 -16.40 17.01
C LEU A 42 -8.09 -17.63 17.93
N LEU A 43 -7.55 -17.46 19.15
CA LEU A 43 -7.48 -18.52 20.16
C LEU A 43 -8.88 -19.07 20.51
N LEU A 44 -9.85 -18.20 20.79
CA LEU A 44 -11.23 -18.61 21.11
C LEU A 44 -11.90 -19.36 19.94
N GLY A 45 -11.57 -18.97 18.72
CA GLY A 45 -11.98 -19.66 17.50
C GLY A 45 -11.55 -21.12 17.49
N GLY A 46 -10.29 -21.39 17.83
CA GLY A 46 -9.73 -22.74 17.95
C GLY A 46 -10.42 -23.62 18.98
N VAL A 47 -10.69 -23.06 20.18
CA VAL A 47 -11.28 -23.78 21.34
C VAL A 47 -12.56 -24.54 20.97
N PHE A 48 -13.41 -23.96 20.12
CA PHE A 48 -14.68 -24.59 19.74
C PHE A 48 -14.61 -25.36 18.42
N PHE A 49 -13.78 -24.90 17.48
CA PHE A 49 -13.75 -25.38 16.10
C PHE A 49 -13.30 -26.84 16.00
N PHE A 50 -12.05 -27.16 16.36
CA PHE A 50 -11.48 -28.50 16.13
C PHE A 50 -12.23 -29.61 16.87
N GLY A 51 -12.63 -29.35 18.11
CA GLY A 51 -13.44 -30.30 18.88
C GLY A 51 -14.78 -30.60 18.22
N SER A 52 -15.38 -29.64 17.50
CA SER A 52 -16.66 -29.86 16.80
C SER A 52 -16.45 -30.64 15.50
N GLN A 53 -15.33 -30.42 14.82
CA GLN A 53 -14.97 -31.14 13.61
C GLN A 53 -14.63 -32.60 13.88
N LEU A 54 -13.92 -32.89 14.98
CA LEU A 54 -13.66 -34.27 15.42
C LEU A 54 -14.97 -35.02 15.70
N ALA A 55 -15.88 -34.39 16.44
CA ALA A 55 -17.20 -34.96 16.74
C ALA A 55 -18.05 -35.15 15.46
N ASN A 56 -17.88 -34.27 14.47
CA ASN A 56 -18.55 -34.36 13.19
C ASN A 56 -18.00 -35.52 12.33
N ALA A 57 -16.68 -35.65 12.23
CA ALA A 57 -16.00 -36.68 11.43
C ALA A 57 -16.29 -38.11 11.92
N ARG A 58 -16.49 -38.28 13.23
CA ARG A 58 -16.83 -39.57 13.85
C ARG A 58 -18.31 -39.94 13.76
N ASN A 59 -19.17 -39.00 13.37
CA ASN A 59 -20.61 -39.24 13.29
C ASN A 59 -20.98 -39.71 11.86
N PRO A 60 -21.55 -40.92 11.68
CA PRO A 60 -22.00 -41.39 10.36
C PRO A 60 -23.08 -40.49 9.71
N LYS A 61 -23.80 -39.71 10.52
CA LYS A 61 -24.77 -38.70 10.10
C LYS A 61 -24.23 -37.27 10.28
N GLY A 62 -22.91 -37.11 10.32
CA GLY A 62 -22.20 -35.83 10.38
C GLY A 62 -22.47 -34.96 9.15
N LEU A 63 -22.11 -33.70 9.26
CA LEU A 63 -22.13 -32.73 8.17
C LEU A 63 -21.04 -33.06 7.16
N THR A 64 -21.36 -32.95 5.88
CA THR A 64 -20.35 -32.95 4.84
C THR A 64 -19.48 -31.69 4.90
N PHE A 65 -18.36 -31.69 4.18
CA PHE A 65 -17.53 -30.49 3.96
C PHE A 65 -18.40 -29.30 3.51
N VAL A 66 -19.18 -29.48 2.44
CA VAL A 66 -20.07 -28.45 1.88
C VAL A 66 -21.09 -27.95 2.91
N GLN A 67 -21.70 -28.84 3.69
CA GLN A 67 -22.66 -28.43 4.72
C GLN A 67 -22.00 -27.62 5.86
N SER A 68 -20.76 -27.94 6.20
CA SER A 68 -19.99 -27.20 7.20
C SER A 68 -19.62 -25.81 6.67
N LEU A 69 -19.18 -25.73 5.41
CA LEU A 69 -18.86 -24.48 4.73
C LEU A 69 -20.09 -23.57 4.58
N VAL A 70 -21.21 -24.10 4.08
CA VAL A 70 -22.47 -23.35 3.96
C VAL A 70 -22.93 -22.79 5.30
N ARG A 71 -22.74 -23.52 6.40
CA ARG A 71 -23.09 -23.03 7.74
C ARG A 71 -22.21 -21.86 8.17
N ILE A 72 -20.90 -21.90 7.87
CA ILE A 72 -19.98 -20.79 8.17
C ILE A 72 -20.35 -19.57 7.32
N ILE A 73 -20.51 -19.74 6.01
CA ILE A 73 -20.83 -18.66 5.08
C ILE A 73 -22.19 -18.02 5.45
N ARG A 74 -23.25 -18.81 5.66
CA ARG A 74 -24.57 -18.27 6.06
C ARG A 74 -24.58 -17.53 7.39
N ARG A 75 -23.59 -17.79 8.25
CA ARG A 75 -23.45 -17.11 9.54
C ARG A 75 -22.74 -15.76 9.39
N LEU A 76 -21.69 -15.69 8.58
CA LEU A 76 -20.81 -14.51 8.51
C LEU A 76 -21.14 -13.62 7.31
N PHE A 77 -21.27 -14.20 6.11
CA PHE A 77 -21.37 -13.46 4.86
C PHE A 77 -22.53 -12.44 4.77
N PRO A 78 -23.77 -12.73 5.25
CA PRO A 78 -24.87 -11.78 5.15
C PRO A 78 -24.59 -10.39 5.72
N LEU A 79 -24.04 -10.34 6.93
CA LEU A 79 -23.74 -9.06 7.55
C LEU A 79 -22.50 -8.42 6.94
N LEU A 80 -21.47 -9.21 6.62
CA LEU A 80 -20.30 -8.74 5.91
C LEU A 80 -20.70 -8.01 4.61
N ALA A 81 -21.56 -8.62 3.78
CA ALA A 81 -22.02 -8.04 2.53
C ALA A 81 -22.71 -6.68 2.72
N VAL A 82 -23.57 -6.56 3.74
CA VAL A 82 -24.26 -5.30 4.04
C VAL A 82 -23.28 -4.24 4.50
N VAL A 83 -22.36 -4.57 5.43
CA VAL A 83 -21.38 -3.59 5.92
C VAL A 83 -20.42 -3.17 4.83
N VAL A 84 -19.92 -4.12 4.02
CA VAL A 84 -19.00 -3.82 2.92
C VAL A 84 -19.69 -2.97 1.85
N GLY A 85 -20.93 -3.31 1.47
CA GLY A 85 -21.69 -2.51 0.51
C GLY A 85 -22.02 -1.11 1.02
N ALA A 86 -22.42 -0.97 2.29
CA ALA A 86 -22.65 0.33 2.91
C ALA A 86 -21.36 1.16 3.03
N THR A 87 -20.25 0.52 3.37
CA THR A 87 -18.93 1.16 3.47
C THR A 87 -18.46 1.63 2.10
N LEU A 88 -18.59 0.81 1.06
CA LEU A 88 -18.24 1.19 -0.31
C LEU A 88 -19.09 2.37 -0.78
N ALA A 89 -20.41 2.31 -0.57
CA ALA A 89 -21.30 3.41 -0.93
C ALA A 89 -20.94 4.71 -0.19
N ALA A 90 -20.69 4.64 1.12
CA ALA A 90 -20.27 5.79 1.90
C ALA A 90 -18.89 6.32 1.45
N GLY A 91 -17.92 5.45 1.17
CA GLY A 91 -16.60 5.86 0.71
C GLY A 91 -16.63 6.50 -0.68
N LEU A 92 -17.40 5.96 -1.64
CA LEU A 92 -17.60 6.62 -2.94
C LEU A 92 -18.30 7.99 -2.83
N LEU A 93 -19.06 8.23 -1.75
CA LEU A 93 -19.76 9.48 -1.49
C LEU A 93 -18.96 10.48 -0.65
N LEU A 94 -18.01 10.04 0.17
CA LEU A 94 -17.37 10.88 1.19
C LEU A 94 -15.84 10.92 1.11
N MET A 95 -15.20 9.94 0.46
CA MET A 95 -13.73 9.88 0.33
C MET A 95 -13.25 10.45 -1.02
N PRO A 96 -11.97 10.88 -1.09
CA PRO A 96 -11.34 11.37 -2.32
C PRO A 96 -11.46 10.44 -3.52
N ARG A 97 -11.69 11.00 -4.72
CA ARG A 97 -11.89 10.21 -5.96
C ARG A 97 -10.69 9.35 -6.33
N ILE A 98 -9.48 9.85 -6.06
CA ILE A 98 -8.21 9.12 -6.26
C ILE A 98 -8.18 7.75 -5.55
N GLN A 99 -8.96 7.59 -4.47
CA GLN A 99 -9.04 6.34 -3.71
C GLN A 99 -10.17 5.41 -4.15
N HIS A 100 -11.09 5.84 -5.03
CA HIS A 100 -12.34 5.11 -5.32
C HIS A 100 -12.10 3.74 -5.95
N LEU A 101 -11.16 3.65 -6.90
CA LEU A 101 -10.82 2.38 -7.53
C LEU A 101 -10.21 1.40 -6.53
N GLN A 102 -9.25 1.87 -5.71
CA GLN A 102 -8.62 1.02 -4.71
C GLN A 102 -9.61 0.61 -3.62
N LEU A 103 -10.49 1.53 -3.19
CA LEU A 103 -11.59 1.25 -2.27
C LEU A 103 -12.51 0.16 -2.81
N ALA A 104 -12.87 0.21 -4.11
CA ALA A 104 -13.69 -0.80 -4.75
C ALA A 104 -12.97 -2.16 -4.84
N LYS A 105 -11.67 -2.17 -5.21
CA LYS A 105 -10.84 -3.39 -5.20
C LYS A 105 -10.76 -4.01 -3.79
N ASP A 106 -10.50 -3.19 -2.77
CA ASP A 106 -10.43 -3.61 -1.36
C ASP A 106 -11.79 -4.14 -0.87
N ALA A 107 -12.92 -3.56 -1.30
CA ALA A 107 -14.27 -4.04 -0.99
C ALA A 107 -14.54 -5.44 -1.58
N VAL A 108 -14.11 -5.68 -2.83
CA VAL A 108 -14.18 -7.01 -3.45
C VAL A 108 -13.30 -8.01 -2.70
N GLY A 109 -12.08 -7.61 -2.35
CA GLY A 109 -11.17 -8.42 -1.54
C GLY A 109 -11.75 -8.81 -0.18
N ALA A 110 -12.47 -7.89 0.46
CA ALA A 110 -13.19 -8.13 1.72
C ALA A 110 -14.32 -9.15 1.56
N LEU A 111 -15.15 -9.05 0.51
CA LEU A 111 -16.21 -10.06 0.26
C LEU A 111 -15.63 -11.44 -0.09
N ALA A 112 -14.51 -11.47 -0.80
CA ALA A 112 -13.82 -12.69 -1.18
C ALA A 112 -13.00 -13.31 -0.04
N TYR A 113 -12.88 -12.64 1.11
CA TYR A 113 -12.02 -13.05 2.24
C TYR A 113 -10.55 -13.22 1.83
N ILE A 114 -10.01 -12.30 1.03
CA ILE A 114 -8.61 -12.28 0.59
C ILE A 114 -7.85 -11.02 1.03
N THR A 115 -8.48 -10.13 1.81
CA THR A 115 -7.91 -8.85 2.23
C THR A 115 -6.52 -8.97 2.86
N ASN A 116 -6.26 -10.02 3.63
CA ASN A 116 -4.95 -10.23 4.25
C ASN A 116 -3.84 -10.44 3.21
N TRP A 117 -4.09 -11.19 2.14
CA TRP A 117 -3.11 -11.40 1.07
C TRP A 117 -2.97 -10.16 0.19
N GLN A 118 -4.08 -9.48 -0.09
CA GLN A 118 -4.06 -8.22 -0.83
C GLN A 118 -3.22 -7.16 -0.10
N LEU A 119 -3.33 -7.06 1.23
CA LEU A 119 -2.50 -6.17 2.03
C LEU A 119 -1.04 -6.60 2.03
N ALA A 120 -0.76 -7.89 2.28
CA ALA A 120 0.60 -8.44 2.29
C ALA A 120 1.35 -8.22 0.97
N PHE A 121 0.71 -8.48 -0.18
CA PHE A 121 1.34 -8.31 -1.49
C PHE A 121 1.39 -6.85 -1.96
N SER A 122 0.56 -5.97 -1.37
CA SER A 122 0.65 -4.53 -1.63
C SER A 122 1.77 -3.82 -0.84
N GLY A 123 2.52 -4.55 0.01
CA GLY A 123 3.55 -3.95 0.86
C GLY A 123 3.02 -2.96 1.91
N ARG A 124 1.70 -2.97 2.17
CA ARG A 124 1.06 -2.02 3.10
C ARG A 124 1.17 -2.52 4.54
N ASP A 125 1.88 -1.77 5.36
CA ASP A 125 1.92 -1.99 6.81
C ASP A 125 0.54 -1.85 7.47
N TYR A 126 0.38 -2.47 8.65
CA TYR A 126 -0.82 -2.24 9.45
C TYR A 126 -0.74 -0.87 10.12
N ASN A 127 -1.34 0.12 9.47
CA ASN A 127 -1.23 1.52 9.88
C ASN A 127 -2.34 1.96 10.84
N THR A 128 -2.06 3.05 11.53
CA THR A 128 -3.01 3.76 12.39
C THR A 128 -4.08 4.45 11.55
N ALA A 129 -5.17 4.91 12.16
CA ALA A 129 -6.25 5.55 11.42
C ALA A 129 -5.79 6.86 10.78
N SER A 130 -5.76 6.89 9.45
CA SER A 130 -5.44 8.07 8.62
C SER A 130 -6.36 8.14 7.40
N SER A 131 -6.29 9.24 6.65
CA SER A 131 -6.99 9.44 5.37
C SER A 131 -6.53 8.51 4.25
N THR A 132 -5.32 7.93 4.36
CA THR A 132 -4.70 7.05 3.35
C THR A 132 -4.98 5.56 3.60
N VAL A 133 -5.52 5.22 4.77
CA VAL A 133 -5.78 3.84 5.17
C VAL A 133 -7.10 3.33 4.64
N SER A 134 -7.11 2.08 4.20
CA SER A 134 -8.32 1.44 3.67
C SER A 134 -9.40 1.24 4.77
N PRO A 135 -10.66 1.63 4.52
CA PRO A 135 -11.78 1.30 5.40
C PRO A 135 -11.98 -0.22 5.60
N PHE A 136 -11.38 -1.05 4.76
CA PHE A 136 -11.47 -2.51 4.84
C PHE A 136 -10.25 -3.16 5.50
N GLN A 137 -9.21 -2.40 5.87
CA GLN A 137 -7.95 -2.95 6.38
C GLN A 137 -8.16 -3.96 7.51
N HIS A 138 -8.93 -3.60 8.53
CA HIS A 138 -9.21 -4.47 9.69
C HIS A 138 -9.85 -5.84 9.32
N LEU A 139 -10.43 -6.03 8.13
CA LEU A 139 -11.03 -7.30 7.71
C LEU A 139 -9.99 -8.37 7.34
N TRP A 140 -8.69 -8.04 7.35
CA TRP A 140 -7.61 -8.99 7.17
C TRP A 140 -7.74 -10.20 8.13
N SER A 141 -8.06 -9.95 9.41
CA SER A 141 -8.08 -11.01 10.42
C SER A 141 -9.22 -11.99 10.20
N MET A 142 -10.37 -11.49 9.73
CA MET A 142 -11.53 -12.30 9.35
C MET A 142 -11.24 -13.13 8.10
N SER A 143 -10.51 -12.57 7.13
CA SER A 143 -10.01 -13.26 5.94
C SER A 143 -9.10 -14.43 6.32
N ALA A 144 -8.06 -14.15 7.10
CA ALA A 144 -7.13 -15.17 7.60
C ALA A 144 -7.86 -16.25 8.42
N GLN A 145 -8.77 -15.86 9.31
CA GLN A 145 -9.54 -16.80 10.13
C GLN A 145 -10.41 -17.75 9.29
N LEU A 146 -11.11 -17.24 8.27
CA LEU A 146 -11.91 -18.09 7.38
C LEU A 146 -11.02 -19.04 6.58
N GLN A 147 -9.91 -18.55 6.02
CA GLN A 147 -8.94 -19.37 5.28
C GLN A 147 -8.40 -20.50 6.16
N ILE A 148 -8.00 -20.21 7.40
CA ILE A 148 -7.54 -21.21 8.38
C ILE A 148 -8.63 -22.24 8.66
N TYR A 149 -9.89 -21.82 8.83
CA TYR A 149 -11.00 -22.77 9.03
C TYR A 149 -11.23 -23.65 7.80
N VAL A 150 -11.26 -23.08 6.59
CA VAL A 150 -11.46 -23.84 5.36
C VAL A 150 -10.31 -24.83 5.14
N ALA A 151 -9.05 -24.39 5.28
CA ALA A 151 -7.88 -25.25 5.19
C ALA A 151 -7.92 -26.37 6.23
N SER A 152 -8.29 -26.06 7.47
CA SER A 152 -8.44 -27.06 8.54
C SER A 152 -9.57 -28.05 8.23
N LEU A 153 -10.69 -27.61 7.63
CA LEU A 153 -11.78 -28.50 7.20
C LEU A 153 -11.31 -29.46 6.10
N ILE A 154 -10.56 -28.97 5.13
CA ILE A 154 -9.99 -29.78 4.04
C ILE A 154 -9.05 -30.82 4.63
N ALA A 155 -8.09 -30.41 5.46
CA ALA A 155 -7.13 -31.30 6.09
C ALA A 155 -7.82 -32.39 6.92
N VAL A 156 -8.76 -32.03 7.81
CA VAL A 156 -9.51 -33.02 8.62
C VAL A 156 -10.31 -33.97 7.74
N THR A 157 -10.90 -33.49 6.64
CA THR A 157 -11.67 -34.34 5.71
C THR A 157 -10.76 -35.34 4.99
N LEU A 158 -9.61 -34.89 4.47
CA LEU A 158 -8.64 -35.75 3.80
C LEU A 158 -8.06 -36.81 4.74
N ILE A 159 -7.68 -36.43 5.97
CA ILE A 159 -7.15 -37.38 6.95
C ILE A 159 -8.22 -38.41 7.35
N ALA A 160 -9.48 -37.99 7.49
CA ALA A 160 -10.58 -38.91 7.76
C ALA A 160 -10.83 -39.91 6.61
N LEU A 161 -10.67 -39.49 5.36
CA LEU A 161 -10.78 -40.35 4.16
C LEU A 161 -9.63 -41.35 4.06
N ILE A 162 -8.39 -40.91 4.32
CA ILE A 162 -7.18 -41.74 4.20
C ILE A 162 -7.11 -42.77 5.34
N PHE A 163 -7.29 -42.34 6.58
CA PHE A 163 -6.92 -43.18 7.73
C PHE A 163 -8.05 -44.06 8.28
N ARG A 164 -9.30 -43.94 7.79
CA ARG A 164 -10.54 -44.68 8.17
C ARG A 164 -10.91 -44.73 9.67
N ARG A 165 -9.97 -44.59 10.60
CA ARG A 165 -10.09 -44.51 12.06
C ARG A 165 -9.42 -43.22 12.54
N PHE A 166 -10.11 -42.10 12.38
CA PHE A 166 -9.63 -40.82 12.86
C PHE A 166 -9.68 -40.74 14.40
N SER A 167 -8.51 -40.91 15.04
CA SER A 167 -8.39 -40.89 16.49
C SER A 167 -8.16 -39.48 17.03
N ARG A 168 -8.70 -39.19 18.22
CA ARG A 168 -8.45 -37.93 18.94
C ARG A 168 -6.95 -37.69 19.18
N LYS A 169 -6.18 -38.77 19.38
CA LYS A 169 -4.72 -38.72 19.55
C LYS A 169 -4.03 -38.28 18.26
N ALA A 170 -4.42 -38.83 17.12
CA ALA A 170 -3.85 -38.46 15.82
C ALA A 170 -4.12 -36.97 15.51
N LEU A 171 -5.37 -36.50 15.72
CA LEU A 171 -5.69 -35.09 15.55
C LEU A 171 -4.87 -34.20 16.50
N ALA A 172 -4.70 -34.58 17.77
CA ALA A 172 -3.88 -33.82 18.71
C ALA A 172 -2.41 -33.74 18.28
N VAL A 173 -1.81 -34.87 17.85
CA VAL A 173 -0.42 -34.89 17.37
C VAL A 173 -0.23 -34.02 16.13
N ILE A 174 -1.12 -34.15 15.14
CA ILE A 174 -1.06 -33.34 13.91
C ILE A 174 -1.27 -31.87 14.24
N LEU A 175 -2.27 -31.54 15.06
CA LEU A 175 -2.55 -30.16 15.45
C LEU A 175 -1.37 -29.55 16.20
N THR A 176 -0.75 -30.28 17.13
CA THR A 176 0.47 -29.84 17.83
C THR A 176 1.61 -29.61 16.86
N ALA A 177 1.89 -30.55 15.95
CA ALA A 177 2.97 -30.41 14.98
C ALA A 177 2.79 -29.18 14.10
N VAL A 178 1.60 -28.98 13.52
CA VAL A 178 1.31 -27.82 12.67
C VAL A 178 1.29 -26.51 13.47
N THR A 179 0.83 -26.53 14.73
CA THR A 179 0.88 -25.36 15.62
C THR A 179 2.33 -24.95 15.90
N VAL A 180 3.22 -25.90 16.20
CA VAL A 180 4.64 -25.62 16.44
C VAL A 180 5.33 -25.12 15.17
N LEU A 181 5.06 -25.75 14.01
CA LEU A 181 5.61 -25.31 12.72
C LEU A 181 5.15 -23.90 12.36
N SER A 182 3.87 -23.59 12.56
CA SER A 182 3.30 -22.26 12.35
C SER A 182 3.95 -21.21 13.28
N PHE A 183 4.17 -21.53 14.55
CA PHE A 183 4.85 -20.63 15.49
C PHE A 183 6.32 -20.41 15.14
N ALA A 184 7.03 -21.47 14.74
CA ALA A 184 8.42 -21.37 14.29
C ALA A 184 8.52 -20.52 13.01
N PHE A 185 7.61 -20.72 12.06
CA PHE A 185 7.52 -19.91 10.85
C PHE A 185 7.21 -18.44 11.15
N ALA A 186 6.26 -18.16 12.05
CA ALA A 186 5.95 -16.79 12.47
C ALA A 186 7.16 -16.09 13.10
N THR A 187 7.93 -16.82 13.90
CA THR A 187 9.15 -16.30 14.54
C THR A 187 10.26 -16.04 13.51
N TYR A 188 10.41 -16.92 12.52
CA TYR A 188 11.37 -16.74 11.44
C TYR A 188 11.02 -15.55 10.55
N GLN A 189 9.76 -15.46 10.10
CA GLN A 189 9.31 -14.42 9.18
C GLN A 189 9.30 -13.03 9.84
N HIS A 190 9.09 -12.95 11.16
CA HIS A 190 9.23 -11.72 11.93
C HIS A 190 10.59 -11.03 11.74
N GLY A 191 11.67 -11.81 11.57
CA GLY A 191 13.02 -11.28 11.33
C GLY A 191 13.36 -11.03 9.87
N GLN A 192 12.44 -11.29 8.93
CA GLN A 192 12.65 -11.11 7.49
C GLN A 192 11.76 -9.99 6.94
N ASP A 193 10.45 -10.12 7.16
CA ASP A 193 9.44 -9.16 6.69
C ASP A 193 8.24 -9.24 7.62
N GLN A 194 8.15 -8.28 8.53
CA GLN A 194 7.10 -8.22 9.54
C GLN A 194 5.73 -7.84 8.95
N ALA A 195 5.69 -7.05 7.87
CA ALA A 195 4.45 -6.65 7.20
C ALA A 195 3.75 -7.88 6.61
N VAL A 196 4.49 -8.69 5.86
CA VAL A 196 4.00 -9.96 5.31
C VAL A 196 3.67 -10.92 6.45
N ASN A 197 4.53 -11.05 7.46
CA ASN A 197 4.30 -11.94 8.61
C ASN A 197 2.97 -11.63 9.32
N TYR A 198 2.66 -10.35 9.51
CA TYR A 198 1.48 -9.89 10.23
C TYR A 198 0.17 -10.42 9.62
N TYR A 199 0.07 -10.40 8.29
CA TYR A 199 -1.11 -10.80 7.52
C TYR A 199 -1.12 -12.27 7.07
N HIS A 200 0.00 -12.99 7.23
CA HIS A 200 0.16 -14.34 6.70
C HIS A 200 -0.69 -15.38 7.46
N SER A 201 -1.60 -16.04 6.75
CA SER A 201 -2.53 -17.01 7.36
C SER A 201 -1.82 -18.19 8.03
N PHE A 202 -0.69 -18.65 7.51
CA PHE A 202 0.08 -19.72 8.16
C PHE A 202 0.82 -19.22 9.40
N SER A 203 1.30 -17.97 9.43
CA SER A 203 1.93 -17.40 10.64
C SER A 203 0.93 -17.21 11.78
N ARG A 204 -0.35 -17.02 11.45
CA ARG A 204 -1.45 -16.87 12.43
C ARG A 204 -2.08 -18.19 12.87
N PHE A 205 -1.78 -19.30 12.19
CA PHE A 205 -2.42 -20.59 12.47
C PHE A 205 -2.21 -21.07 13.91
N TRP A 206 -1.02 -20.88 14.48
CA TRP A 206 -0.68 -21.42 15.80
C TRP A 206 -1.56 -20.86 16.93
N GLU A 207 -2.09 -19.64 16.79
CA GLU A 207 -2.99 -19.04 17.78
C GLU A 207 -4.33 -19.83 17.83
N ILE A 208 -4.90 -20.11 16.66
CA ILE A 208 -6.08 -20.98 16.49
C ILE A 208 -5.74 -22.43 16.89
N GLY A 209 -4.56 -22.92 16.53
CA GLY A 209 -4.10 -24.27 16.85
C GLY A 209 -3.97 -24.49 18.35
N LEU A 210 -3.35 -23.56 19.07
CA LEU A 210 -3.25 -23.52 20.53
C LEU A 210 -4.63 -23.52 21.18
N GLY A 211 -5.55 -22.71 20.67
CA GLY A 211 -6.95 -22.73 21.07
C GLY A 211 -7.59 -24.11 20.90
N GLY A 212 -7.36 -24.75 19.76
CA GLY A 212 -7.83 -26.11 19.48
C GLY A 212 -7.33 -27.16 20.46
N LEU A 213 -6.02 -27.13 20.77
CA LEU A 213 -5.40 -28.00 21.78
C LEU A 213 -6.00 -27.76 23.16
N LEU A 214 -6.13 -26.49 23.57
CA LEU A 214 -6.76 -26.12 24.84
C LEU A 214 -8.21 -26.64 24.93
N GLY A 215 -9.00 -26.45 23.87
CA GLY A 215 -10.36 -26.96 23.78
C GLY A 215 -10.45 -28.47 23.93
N MET A 216 -9.49 -29.22 23.37
CA MET A 216 -9.41 -30.66 23.56
C MET A 216 -9.03 -31.06 24.99
N LEU A 217 -8.24 -30.27 25.71
CA LEU A 217 -7.86 -30.58 27.10
C LEU A 217 -9.00 -30.32 28.10
N ILE A 218 -9.76 -29.25 27.87
CA ILE A 218 -10.73 -28.73 28.86
C ILE A 218 -12.19 -29.06 28.55
N MET A 219 -12.51 -29.44 27.30
CA MET A 219 -13.87 -29.79 26.88
C MET A 219 -13.95 -31.22 26.27
N PRO A 220 -13.78 -32.29 27.07
CA PRO A 220 -14.00 -33.64 26.58
C PRO A 220 -15.44 -33.79 26.10
N ARG A 221 -15.60 -34.23 24.85
CA ARG A 221 -16.91 -34.59 24.30
C ARG A 221 -17.16 -36.08 24.51
N SER A 222 -18.41 -36.40 24.85
CA SER A 222 -18.95 -37.75 24.88
C SER A 222 -18.88 -38.37 23.48
N ASP A 223 -18.30 -39.56 23.37
CA ASP A 223 -18.50 -40.44 22.22
C ASP A 223 -19.80 -41.24 22.47
N HIS A 224 -20.66 -41.35 21.47
CA HIS A 224 -21.84 -42.24 21.43
C HIS A 224 -22.79 -42.26 22.65
N GLY A 225 -23.02 -41.12 23.31
CA GLY A 225 -24.04 -41.03 24.38
C GLY A 225 -23.57 -41.57 25.74
N GLU A 226 -22.31 -41.95 25.84
CA GLU A 226 -21.67 -42.26 27.13
C GLU A 226 -21.39 -40.98 27.91
N LYS A 227 -21.22 -41.07 29.24
CA LYS A 227 -20.82 -39.89 30.02
C LYS A 227 -19.47 -39.38 29.50
N PRO A 228 -19.32 -38.08 29.20
CA PRO A 228 -18.04 -37.54 28.76
C PRO A 228 -16.98 -37.86 29.82
N PRO A 229 -15.79 -38.33 29.42
CA PRO A 229 -14.70 -38.54 30.37
C PRO A 229 -14.37 -37.22 31.08
N ALA A 230 -13.83 -37.31 32.30
CA ALA A 230 -13.38 -36.13 33.04
C ALA A 230 -12.40 -35.30 32.19
N PRO A 231 -12.42 -33.96 32.30
CA PRO A 231 -11.41 -33.12 31.65
C PRO A 231 -10.02 -33.51 32.13
N ILE A 232 -9.06 -33.47 31.21
CA ILE A 232 -7.65 -33.79 31.52
C ILE A 232 -7.12 -32.76 32.53
N VAL A 233 -7.53 -31.51 32.37
CA VAL A 233 -7.29 -30.44 33.34
C VAL A 233 -8.52 -30.31 34.24
N PRO A 234 -8.44 -30.69 35.54
CA PRO A 234 -9.54 -30.54 36.47
C PRO A 234 -9.81 -29.06 36.79
N PRO A 235 -11.04 -28.70 37.22
CA PRO A 235 -11.35 -27.34 37.61
C PRO A 235 -10.45 -26.90 38.77
N LEU A 236 -9.85 -25.72 38.62
CA LEU A 236 -8.96 -25.13 39.61
C LEU A 236 -9.73 -24.80 40.90
N ASN A 237 -9.04 -24.79 42.05
CA ASN A 237 -9.65 -24.35 43.30
C ASN A 237 -10.04 -22.86 43.23
N THR A 238 -10.93 -22.40 44.12
CA THR A 238 -11.47 -21.04 44.06
C THR A 238 -10.40 -19.94 44.10
N TRP A 239 -9.33 -20.14 44.88
CA TRP A 239 -8.27 -19.15 45.05
C TRP A 239 -7.41 -19.01 43.78
N VAL A 240 -6.99 -20.12 43.20
CA VAL A 240 -6.22 -20.15 41.94
C VAL A 240 -7.06 -19.60 40.79
N ARG A 241 -8.38 -19.88 40.75
CA ARG A 241 -9.28 -19.28 39.75
C ARG A 241 -9.31 -17.75 39.82
N GLN A 242 -9.31 -17.18 41.03
CA GLN A 242 -9.27 -15.71 41.18
C GLN A 242 -7.94 -15.12 40.72
N LEU A 243 -6.83 -15.75 41.12
CA LEU A 243 -5.48 -15.33 40.71
C LEU A 243 -5.33 -15.39 39.19
N PHE A 244 -5.64 -16.54 38.57
CA PHE A 244 -5.54 -16.72 37.11
C PHE A 244 -6.49 -15.80 36.36
N GLY A 245 -7.70 -15.57 36.88
CA GLY A 245 -8.66 -14.65 36.28
C GLY A 245 -8.13 -13.23 36.21
N TRP A 246 -7.62 -12.69 37.32
CA TRP A 246 -7.07 -11.32 37.37
C TRP A 246 -5.75 -11.19 36.61
N LEU A 247 -4.80 -12.10 36.84
CA LEU A 247 -3.51 -12.09 36.17
C LEU A 247 -3.70 -12.17 34.65
N GLY A 248 -4.53 -13.10 34.18
CA GLY A 248 -4.78 -13.26 32.76
C GLY A 248 -5.49 -12.06 32.14
N LEU A 249 -6.45 -11.44 32.83
CA LEU A 249 -7.12 -10.22 32.35
C LEU A 249 -6.15 -9.04 32.27
N ILE A 250 -5.28 -8.86 33.27
CA ILE A 250 -4.26 -7.82 33.30
C ILE A 250 -3.29 -8.01 32.13
N MET A 251 -2.80 -9.23 31.88
CA MET A 251 -1.91 -9.52 30.75
C MET A 251 -2.57 -9.12 29.41
N ILE A 252 -3.83 -9.50 29.19
CA ILE A 252 -4.56 -9.14 27.96
C ILE A 252 -4.68 -7.61 27.85
N ALA A 253 -5.11 -6.94 28.93
CA ALA A 253 -5.36 -5.50 28.95
C ALA A 253 -4.08 -4.67 28.78
N SER A 254 -2.98 -5.08 29.39
CA SER A 254 -1.72 -4.35 29.36
C SER A 254 -0.97 -4.52 28.05
N THR A 255 -1.31 -5.53 27.24
CA THR A 255 -0.56 -5.88 26.02
C THR A 255 -0.39 -4.68 25.08
N GLY A 256 -1.49 -4.02 24.67
CA GLY A 256 -1.38 -2.89 23.74
C GLY A 256 -0.69 -1.64 24.34
N LEU A 257 -0.55 -1.57 25.67
CA LEU A 257 0.15 -0.47 26.35
C LEU A 257 1.66 -0.70 26.37
N ILE A 258 2.10 -1.96 26.51
CA ILE A 258 3.52 -2.32 26.66
C ILE A 258 4.19 -2.67 25.33
N MET A 259 3.42 -3.07 24.32
CA MET A 259 3.94 -3.46 23.00
C MET A 259 2.95 -3.04 21.91
N ASP A 260 3.46 -2.70 20.73
CA ASP A 260 2.62 -2.52 19.56
C ASP A 260 2.45 -3.86 18.83
N GLY A 261 1.21 -4.35 18.80
CA GLY A 261 0.89 -5.62 18.16
C GLY A 261 1.15 -5.63 16.65
N ALA A 262 1.12 -4.48 15.96
CA ALA A 262 1.43 -4.40 14.53
C ALA A 262 2.87 -4.83 14.26
N GLN A 263 3.78 -4.36 15.12
CA GLN A 263 5.21 -4.62 14.99
C GLN A 263 5.63 -5.93 15.65
N THR A 264 4.89 -6.44 16.63
CA THR A 264 5.33 -7.57 17.46
C THR A 264 4.65 -8.91 17.14
N PHE A 265 3.45 -8.90 16.55
CA PHE A 265 2.65 -10.12 16.34
C PHE A 265 2.59 -10.50 14.85
N PRO A 266 2.51 -11.79 14.48
CA PRO A 266 2.56 -12.97 15.32
C PRO A 266 4.00 -13.40 15.65
N GLY A 267 4.21 -13.92 16.85
CA GLY A 267 5.52 -14.43 17.27
C GLY A 267 5.61 -14.66 18.78
N PRO A 268 6.84 -14.73 19.34
CA PRO A 268 7.03 -14.92 20.77
C PRO A 268 6.32 -13.89 21.64
N GLY A 269 6.22 -12.63 21.20
CA GLY A 269 5.50 -11.57 21.93
C GLY A 269 4.01 -11.87 22.13
N THR A 270 3.37 -12.53 21.16
CA THR A 270 1.96 -12.93 21.22
C THR A 270 1.69 -13.98 22.31
N LEU A 271 2.71 -14.68 22.82
CA LEU A 271 2.53 -15.60 23.95
C LEU A 271 2.00 -14.88 25.19
N PHE A 272 2.39 -13.62 25.41
CA PHE A 272 1.96 -12.86 26.58
C PHE A 272 0.41 -12.75 26.67
N PRO A 273 -0.30 -12.17 25.67
CA PRO A 273 -1.76 -12.12 25.73
C PRO A 273 -2.42 -13.50 25.66
N LEU A 274 -1.86 -14.46 24.91
CA LEU A 274 -2.48 -15.77 24.76
C LEU A 274 -2.39 -16.62 26.03
N VAL A 275 -1.26 -16.57 26.75
CA VAL A 275 -1.14 -17.16 28.09
C VAL A 275 -2.17 -16.54 29.03
N GLY A 276 -2.34 -15.21 28.99
CA GLY A 276 -3.39 -14.53 29.75
C GLY A 276 -4.80 -15.02 29.40
N ALA A 277 -5.11 -15.17 28.11
CA ALA A 277 -6.39 -15.73 27.65
C ALA A 277 -6.61 -17.17 28.11
N VAL A 278 -5.57 -18.03 28.05
CA VAL A 278 -5.63 -19.39 28.58
C VAL A 278 -5.92 -19.37 30.08
N MET A 279 -5.25 -18.53 30.88
CA MET A 279 -5.49 -18.40 32.32
C MET A 279 -6.94 -18.00 32.63
N VAL A 280 -7.51 -17.03 31.89
CA VAL A 280 -8.92 -16.63 32.05
C VAL A 280 -9.87 -17.77 31.70
N ILE A 281 -9.62 -18.50 30.60
CA ILE A 281 -10.44 -19.64 30.19
C ILE A 281 -10.39 -20.78 31.22
N LEU A 282 -9.22 -21.03 31.82
CA LEU A 282 -9.05 -22.03 32.88
C LEU A 282 -9.77 -21.60 34.18
N ALA A 283 -9.70 -20.32 34.55
CA ALA A 283 -10.43 -19.76 35.69
C ALA A 283 -11.96 -19.92 35.58
N GLY A 284 -12.49 -19.96 34.36
CA GLY A 284 -13.92 -20.17 34.07
C GLY A 284 -14.40 -21.64 34.08
N GLN A 285 -13.53 -22.63 34.33
CA GLN A 285 -13.94 -24.04 34.31
C GLN A 285 -14.93 -24.40 35.44
N ASN A 286 -16.07 -24.98 35.06
CA ASN A 286 -17.09 -25.65 35.88
C ASN A 286 -17.11 -25.27 37.38
N GLY A 287 -17.67 -24.10 37.69
CA GLY A 287 -17.92 -23.64 39.06
C GLY A 287 -18.88 -22.45 39.10
N LYS A 288 -19.17 -21.93 40.30
CA LYS A 288 -19.82 -20.61 40.41
C LYS A 288 -18.83 -19.53 39.91
N PRO A 289 -19.31 -18.42 39.32
CA PRO A 289 -18.44 -17.33 38.88
C PRO A 289 -17.76 -16.67 40.08
N VAL A 290 -16.45 -16.46 39.98
CA VAL A 290 -15.60 -15.85 41.03
C VAL A 290 -14.61 -14.85 40.42
N GLY A 291 -14.32 -13.77 41.14
CA GLY A 291 -13.41 -12.71 40.67
C GLY A 291 -13.78 -12.19 39.27
N VAL A 292 -12.79 -12.16 38.37
CA VAL A 292 -12.94 -11.71 36.96
C VAL A 292 -14.05 -12.43 36.21
N THR A 293 -14.23 -13.74 36.41
CA THR A 293 -15.29 -14.49 35.69
C THR A 293 -16.69 -13.96 36.00
N ARG A 294 -16.90 -13.35 37.18
CA ARG A 294 -18.17 -12.68 37.52
C ARG A 294 -18.41 -11.40 36.73
N ILE A 295 -17.34 -10.67 36.42
CA ILE A 295 -17.38 -9.45 35.58
C ILE A 295 -17.65 -9.84 34.13
N LEU A 296 -16.97 -10.87 33.62
CA LEU A 296 -17.17 -11.38 32.27
C LEU A 296 -18.59 -11.95 32.09
N GLU A 297 -19.15 -12.59 33.12
CA GLU A 297 -20.54 -13.04 33.11
C GLU A 297 -21.57 -11.92 33.37
N SER A 298 -21.17 -10.64 33.47
CA SER A 298 -22.11 -9.53 33.57
C SER A 298 -22.95 -9.36 32.30
N ARG A 299 -24.14 -8.75 32.45
CA ARG A 299 -25.04 -8.49 31.31
C ARG A 299 -24.40 -7.60 30.24
N PHE A 300 -23.55 -6.66 30.66
CA PHE A 300 -22.86 -5.73 29.77
C PHE A 300 -21.78 -6.43 28.94
N MET A 301 -20.91 -7.22 29.57
CA MET A 301 -19.87 -7.95 28.85
C MET A 301 -20.46 -9.00 27.90
N GLN A 302 -21.53 -9.69 28.32
CA GLN A 302 -22.27 -10.58 27.42
C GLN A 302 -23.02 -9.83 26.31
N PHE A 303 -23.43 -8.58 26.53
CA PHE A 303 -24.00 -7.76 25.46
C PHE A 303 -22.95 -7.44 24.40
N LEU A 304 -21.77 -6.94 24.82
CA LEU A 304 -20.65 -6.70 23.91
C LEU A 304 -20.21 -7.98 23.19
N GLY A 305 -20.13 -9.10 23.90
CA GLY A 305 -19.83 -10.40 23.30
C GLY A 305 -20.81 -10.78 22.18
N ARG A 306 -22.12 -10.56 22.40
CA ARG A 306 -23.16 -10.88 21.42
C ARG A 306 -23.11 -10.02 20.17
N ILE A 307 -22.70 -8.75 20.28
CA ILE A 307 -22.57 -7.84 19.13
C ILE A 307 -21.14 -7.75 18.58
N SER A 308 -20.18 -8.46 19.19
CA SER A 308 -18.75 -8.35 18.89
C SER A 308 -18.43 -8.45 17.40
N TYR A 309 -19.08 -9.37 16.69
CA TYR A 309 -18.90 -9.53 15.25
C TYR A 309 -19.38 -8.29 14.47
N ALA A 310 -20.59 -7.81 14.74
CA ALA A 310 -21.13 -6.64 14.07
C ALA A 310 -20.35 -5.36 14.43
N LEU A 311 -19.91 -5.23 15.68
CA LEU A 311 -19.10 -4.11 16.14
C LEU A 311 -17.72 -4.11 15.47
N TYR A 312 -17.10 -5.29 15.33
CA TYR A 312 -15.85 -5.43 14.59
C TYR A 312 -15.99 -4.93 13.16
N LEU A 313 -17.08 -5.26 12.46
CA LEU A 313 -17.28 -4.81 11.08
C LEU A 313 -17.52 -3.29 10.95
N TRP A 314 -18.24 -2.66 11.89
CA TRP A 314 -18.64 -1.25 11.76
C TRP A 314 -17.63 -0.25 12.30
N HIS A 315 -16.89 -0.57 13.37
CA HIS A 315 -16.11 0.44 14.09
C HIS A 315 -15.00 1.07 13.25
N TRP A 316 -14.29 0.27 12.46
CA TRP A 316 -13.15 0.73 11.68
C TRP A 316 -13.56 1.50 10.42
N PRO A 317 -14.48 1.01 9.55
CA PRO A 317 -14.90 1.79 8.40
C PRO A 317 -15.47 3.15 8.77
N LEU A 318 -16.24 3.21 9.87
CA LEU A 318 -16.83 4.45 10.35
C LEU A 318 -15.77 5.43 10.85
N LEU A 319 -14.74 4.93 11.53
CA LEU A 319 -13.57 5.72 11.93
C LEU A 319 -12.84 6.27 10.71
N ILE A 320 -12.43 5.41 9.77
CA ILE A 320 -11.62 5.80 8.62
C ILE A 320 -12.35 6.78 7.70
N ILE A 321 -13.62 6.53 7.38
CA ILE A 321 -14.39 7.43 6.51
C ILE A 321 -14.54 8.81 7.15
N LEU A 322 -14.82 8.89 8.45
CA LEU A 322 -14.97 10.19 9.12
C LEU A 322 -13.65 10.93 9.30
N VAL A 323 -12.55 10.21 9.59
CA VAL A 323 -11.21 10.81 9.60
C VAL A 323 -10.87 11.36 8.22
N SER A 324 -11.11 10.57 7.16
CA SER A 324 -10.88 10.99 5.77
C SER A 324 -11.74 12.18 5.35
N TYR A 325 -13.00 12.25 5.80
CA TYR A 325 -13.93 13.31 5.41
C TYR A 325 -13.78 14.62 6.22
N THR A 326 -13.48 14.52 7.52
CA THR A 326 -13.43 15.70 8.42
C THR A 326 -12.01 16.21 8.68
N GLY A 327 -10.99 15.39 8.41
CA GLY A 327 -9.61 15.65 8.83
C GLY A 327 -9.39 15.54 10.34
N TYR A 328 -10.42 15.26 11.14
CA TYR A 328 -10.28 15.17 12.60
C TYR A 328 -9.71 13.82 13.05
N ASN A 329 -8.75 13.87 13.96
CA ASN A 329 -8.21 12.69 14.62
C ASN A 329 -8.82 12.55 16.03
N ALA A 330 -9.27 11.33 16.36
CA ALA A 330 -9.82 11.01 17.68
C ALA A 330 -8.81 11.07 18.83
N GLN A 331 -7.50 11.05 18.52
CA GLN A 331 -6.42 11.25 19.49
C GLN A 331 -6.37 12.71 19.99
N GLU A 332 -6.62 13.67 19.09
CA GLU A 332 -6.66 15.09 19.40
C GLU A 332 -8.04 15.52 19.94
N GLN A 333 -9.10 14.87 19.46
CA GLN A 333 -10.48 15.18 19.80
C GLN A 333 -11.22 13.97 20.39
N PRO A 334 -11.11 13.70 21.71
CA PRO A 334 -11.69 12.51 22.32
C PRO A 334 -13.22 12.40 22.17
N LEU A 335 -13.93 13.53 22.10
CA LEU A 335 -15.39 13.53 21.90
C LEU A 335 -15.78 12.95 20.53
N PHE A 336 -14.98 13.21 19.50
CA PHE A 336 -15.15 12.62 18.17
C PHE A 336 -15.00 11.10 18.24
N GLY A 337 -13.98 10.60 18.94
CA GLY A 337 -13.80 9.16 19.19
C GLY A 337 -14.97 8.52 19.94
N VAL A 338 -15.47 9.17 21.00
CA VAL A 338 -16.65 8.69 21.75
C VAL A 338 -17.89 8.61 20.85
N ALA A 339 -18.12 9.61 20.00
CA ALA A 339 -19.24 9.62 19.07
C ALA A 339 -19.15 8.46 18.06
N ILE A 340 -17.96 8.18 17.52
CA ILE A 340 -17.70 7.05 16.62
C ILE A 340 -18.02 5.72 17.29
N ILE A 341 -17.54 5.52 18.53
CA ILE A 341 -17.81 4.28 19.28
C ILE A 341 -19.31 4.12 19.54
N ALA A 342 -19.99 5.19 19.96
CA ALA A 342 -21.43 5.17 20.21
C ALA A 342 -22.22 4.81 18.94
N ALA A 343 -21.92 5.45 17.81
CA ALA A 343 -22.52 5.16 16.51
C ALA A 343 -22.27 3.70 16.09
N SER A 344 -21.03 3.21 16.24
CA SER A 344 -20.65 1.84 15.92
C SER A 344 -21.39 0.80 16.76
N VAL A 345 -21.59 1.06 18.06
CA VAL A 345 -22.36 0.18 18.96
C VAL A 345 -23.84 0.15 18.55
N VAL A 346 -24.43 1.30 18.20
CA VAL A 346 -25.82 1.39 17.73
C VAL A 346 -26.00 0.61 16.43
N MET A 347 -25.12 0.83 15.44
CA MET A 347 -25.16 0.09 14.17
C MET A 347 -24.96 -1.41 14.39
N ALA A 348 -23.99 -1.80 15.21
CA ALA A 348 -23.75 -3.20 15.55
C ALA A 348 -24.97 -3.87 16.20
N TRP A 349 -25.64 -3.16 17.12
CA TRP A 349 -26.85 -3.64 17.77
C TRP A 349 -28.02 -3.81 16.78
N LEU A 350 -28.24 -2.81 15.92
CA LEU A 350 -29.27 -2.85 14.88
C LEU A 350 -29.00 -3.98 13.88
N SER A 351 -27.78 -4.08 13.36
CA SER A 351 -27.35 -5.15 12.46
C SER A 351 -27.48 -6.54 13.08
N ASN A 352 -27.11 -6.71 14.36
CA ASN A 352 -27.31 -7.98 15.06
C ASN A 352 -28.80 -8.35 15.16
N ARG A 353 -29.66 -7.37 15.44
CA ARG A 353 -31.10 -7.58 15.61
C ARG A 353 -31.83 -7.83 14.28
N LEU A 354 -31.47 -7.09 13.23
CA LEU A 354 -32.19 -7.06 11.96
C LEU A 354 -31.65 -8.04 10.90
N ILE A 355 -30.36 -8.39 10.99
CA ILE A 355 -29.69 -9.23 9.98
C ILE A 355 -29.21 -10.53 10.62
N GLU A 356 -28.36 -10.46 11.64
CA GLU A 356 -27.70 -11.65 12.19
C GLU A 356 -28.69 -12.60 12.85
N ARG A 357 -29.56 -12.11 13.74
CA ARG A 357 -30.54 -12.95 14.45
C ARG A 357 -31.58 -13.59 13.53
N PRO A 358 -32.22 -12.86 12.58
CA PRO A 358 -33.22 -13.45 11.69
C PRO A 358 -32.64 -14.48 10.71
N LEU A 359 -31.40 -14.26 10.26
CA LEU A 359 -30.71 -15.15 9.33
C LEU A 359 -29.94 -16.28 10.03
N ARG A 360 -29.85 -16.27 11.36
CA ARG A 360 -29.20 -17.33 12.13
C ARG A 360 -29.89 -18.66 11.86
N GLN A 361 -29.11 -19.60 11.34
CA GLN A 361 -29.61 -20.93 10.99
C GLN A 361 -30.02 -21.72 12.24
N THR A 362 -31.30 -22.08 12.35
CA THR A 362 -31.86 -22.85 13.47
C THR A 362 -31.88 -24.37 13.25
N GLY A 363 -31.76 -24.83 12.00
CA GLY A 363 -31.81 -26.26 11.62
C GLY A 363 -30.56 -26.77 10.88
N ARG A 364 -30.40 -28.08 10.71
CA ARG A 364 -29.28 -28.67 9.93
C ARG A 364 -29.41 -28.28 8.44
N PRO A 365 -28.31 -27.92 7.75
CA PRO A 365 -28.37 -27.70 6.30
C PRO A 365 -28.79 -29.00 5.60
N ARG A 366 -29.63 -28.92 4.56
CA ARG A 366 -29.93 -30.09 3.72
C ARG A 366 -28.64 -30.58 3.02
N ARG A 367 -28.57 -31.88 2.66
CA ARG A 367 -27.37 -32.45 2.03
C ARG A 367 -27.16 -31.85 0.63
N ALA A 368 -25.89 -31.74 0.21
CA ALA A 368 -25.49 -30.97 -0.98
C ALA A 368 -26.19 -31.38 -2.28
N HIS A 369 -26.54 -32.66 -2.46
CA HIS A 369 -27.29 -33.14 -3.63
C HIS A 369 -28.70 -32.54 -3.75
N VAL A 370 -29.25 -31.97 -2.67
CA VAL A 370 -30.56 -31.31 -2.65
C VAL A 370 -30.51 -29.89 -3.23
N LEU A 371 -29.33 -29.26 -3.32
CA LEU A 371 -29.18 -27.95 -3.95
C LEU A 371 -29.41 -28.00 -5.47
N TRP A 372 -29.38 -29.20 -6.05
CA TRP A 372 -29.51 -29.47 -7.48
C TRP A 372 -30.91 -29.96 -7.86
N THR A 373 -31.81 -30.21 -6.91
CA THR A 373 -33.19 -30.59 -7.20
C THR A 373 -34.10 -29.37 -7.34
N PRO A 374 -34.85 -29.19 -8.45
CA PRO A 374 -35.73 -28.04 -8.68
C PRO A 374 -36.76 -27.79 -7.56
N SER A 375 -37.21 -28.85 -6.88
CA SER A 375 -38.13 -28.78 -5.74
C SER A 375 -37.57 -28.04 -4.51
N TYR A 376 -36.24 -27.96 -4.37
CA TYR A 376 -35.59 -27.20 -3.30
C TYR A 376 -35.79 -25.69 -3.47
N TRP A 377 -35.69 -25.21 -4.70
CA TRP A 377 -35.85 -23.79 -5.02
C TRP A 377 -37.29 -23.31 -4.83
N TRP A 378 -38.28 -24.15 -5.18
CA TRP A 378 -39.70 -23.87 -4.93
C TRP A 378 -40.05 -23.84 -3.44
N GLU A 379 -39.48 -24.73 -2.62
CA GLU A 379 -39.65 -24.66 -1.16
C GLU A 379 -38.93 -23.47 -0.52
N ALA A 380 -37.77 -23.06 -1.07
CA ALA A 380 -37.04 -21.88 -0.59
C ALA A 380 -37.88 -20.61 -0.80
N ILE A 381 -38.52 -20.44 -1.97
CA ILE A 381 -39.43 -19.32 -2.28
C ILE A 381 -40.59 -19.23 -1.29
N ARG A 382 -41.07 -20.37 -0.77
CA ARG A 382 -42.16 -20.45 0.21
C ARG A 382 -41.83 -19.85 1.58
N VAL A 383 -40.54 -19.59 1.88
CA VAL A 383 -40.08 -18.94 3.11
C VAL A 383 -39.80 -17.45 2.84
N TRP A 384 -40.81 -16.76 2.30
CA TRP A 384 -40.74 -15.44 1.66
C TRP A 384 -39.92 -14.34 2.38
N PRO A 385 -39.95 -14.21 3.72
CA PRO A 385 -39.11 -13.21 4.39
C PRO A 385 -37.62 -13.50 4.20
N LYS A 386 -37.21 -14.78 4.29
CA LYS A 386 -35.79 -15.17 4.22
C LYS A 386 -35.23 -15.11 2.81
N THR A 387 -36.07 -15.32 1.79
CA THR A 387 -35.66 -15.18 0.39
C THR A 387 -35.50 -13.73 -0.01
N ALA A 388 -36.34 -12.82 0.49
CA ALA A 388 -36.15 -11.38 0.28
C ALA A 388 -34.81 -10.89 0.83
N TYR A 389 -34.44 -11.25 2.07
CA TYR A 389 -33.13 -10.92 2.63
C TYR A 389 -31.99 -11.48 1.77
N ALA A 390 -32.08 -12.74 1.35
CA ALA A 390 -31.05 -13.37 0.52
C ALA A 390 -30.88 -12.64 -0.82
N MET A 391 -31.98 -12.26 -1.48
CA MET A 391 -31.93 -11.50 -2.73
C MET A 391 -31.28 -10.13 -2.55
N VAL A 392 -31.65 -9.38 -1.50
CA VAL A 392 -31.03 -8.08 -1.21
C VAL A 392 -29.53 -8.23 -0.96
N ILE A 393 -29.11 -9.23 -0.18
CA ILE A 393 -27.69 -9.50 0.09
C ILE A 393 -26.94 -9.85 -1.20
N ILE A 394 -27.55 -10.66 -2.08
CA ILE A 394 -26.95 -11.03 -3.38
C ILE A 394 -26.82 -9.79 -4.27
N LEU A 395 -27.83 -8.92 -4.31
CA LEU A 395 -27.77 -7.67 -5.08
C LEU A 395 -26.69 -6.73 -4.55
N ILE A 396 -26.56 -6.58 -3.23
CA ILE A 396 -25.48 -5.78 -2.61
C ILE A 396 -24.12 -6.38 -2.97
N ALA A 397 -23.93 -7.69 -2.80
CA ALA A 397 -22.68 -8.35 -3.14
C ALA A 397 -22.35 -8.24 -4.64
N GLY A 398 -23.34 -8.39 -5.51
CA GLY A 398 -23.20 -8.19 -6.95
C GLY A 398 -22.81 -6.75 -7.30
N GLY A 399 -23.42 -5.77 -6.63
CA GLY A 399 -23.05 -4.35 -6.77
C GLY A 399 -21.61 -4.07 -6.35
N VAL A 400 -21.16 -4.64 -5.23
CA VAL A 400 -19.75 -4.52 -4.78
C VAL A 400 -18.80 -5.16 -5.78
N VAL A 401 -19.09 -6.37 -6.27
CA VAL A 401 -18.26 -7.06 -7.27
C VAL A 401 -18.19 -6.27 -8.59
N ALA A 402 -19.30 -5.65 -9.01
CA ALA A 402 -19.35 -4.83 -10.20
C ALA A 402 -18.70 -3.44 -10.02
N ALA A 403 -18.54 -2.96 -8.79
CA ALA A 403 -18.08 -1.59 -8.55
C ALA A 403 -16.65 -1.35 -9.07
N ALA A 404 -15.71 -2.26 -8.83
CA ALA A 404 -14.33 -2.08 -9.28
C ALA A 404 -14.20 -1.91 -10.81
N PRO A 405 -14.75 -2.81 -11.66
CA PRO A 405 -14.69 -2.62 -13.11
C PRO A 405 -15.53 -1.42 -13.59
N VAL A 406 -16.64 -1.10 -12.94
CA VAL A 406 -17.45 0.08 -13.31
C VAL A 406 -16.72 1.38 -13.01
N VAL A 407 -16.12 1.50 -11.83
CA VAL A 407 -15.31 2.66 -11.43
C VAL A 407 -14.13 2.80 -12.39
N ALA A 408 -13.37 1.72 -12.61
CA ALA A 408 -12.22 1.73 -13.53
C ALA A 408 -12.63 2.15 -14.95
N LYS A 409 -13.75 1.63 -15.46
CA LYS A 409 -14.23 1.97 -16.80
C LYS A 409 -14.62 3.44 -16.90
N ASN A 410 -15.42 3.95 -15.97
CA ASN A 410 -15.86 5.35 -15.96
C ASN A 410 -14.66 6.29 -15.88
N GLN A 411 -13.68 5.91 -15.07
CA GLN A 411 -12.39 6.57 -14.95
C GLN A 411 -11.68 6.64 -16.31
N VAL A 412 -11.38 5.50 -16.93
CA VAL A 412 -10.69 5.48 -18.24
C VAL A 412 -11.41 6.32 -19.30
N GLU A 413 -12.75 6.24 -19.38
CA GLU A 413 -13.54 7.05 -20.31
C GLU A 413 -13.41 8.56 -20.02
N GLU A 414 -13.42 8.98 -18.75
CA GLU A 414 -13.17 10.37 -18.33
C GLU A 414 -11.74 10.82 -18.70
N GLY A 415 -10.74 9.95 -18.51
CA GLY A 415 -9.34 10.24 -18.82
C GLY A 415 -9.04 10.36 -20.30
N GLU A 416 -9.62 9.50 -21.14
CA GLU A 416 -9.51 9.64 -22.60
C GLU A 416 -10.14 10.95 -23.10
N GLU A 417 -11.25 11.38 -22.51
CA GLU A 417 -11.89 12.64 -22.87
C GLU A 417 -11.02 13.85 -22.48
N LEU A 418 -10.49 13.86 -21.26
CA LEU A 418 -9.58 14.91 -20.79
C LEU A 418 -8.28 14.93 -21.58
N TRP A 419 -7.74 13.77 -21.95
CA TRP A 419 -6.58 13.68 -22.84
C TRP A 419 -6.87 14.33 -24.20
N ARG A 420 -8.03 14.04 -24.78
CA ARG A 420 -8.46 14.64 -26.05
C ARG A 420 -8.60 16.17 -25.93
N LEU A 421 -9.09 16.68 -24.81
CA LEU A 421 -9.14 18.12 -24.53
C LEU A 421 -7.72 18.70 -24.40
N ALA A 422 -6.86 18.03 -23.65
CA ALA A 422 -5.48 18.41 -23.37
C ALA A 422 -4.58 18.42 -24.61
N SER A 423 -4.96 17.68 -25.66
CA SER A 423 -4.26 17.68 -26.94
C SER A 423 -4.20 19.06 -27.61
N ASN A 424 -5.14 19.97 -27.31
CA ASN A 424 -5.10 21.34 -27.79
C ASN A 424 -4.11 22.19 -26.98
N VAL A 425 -2.96 22.50 -27.61
CA VAL A 425 -1.87 23.29 -27.03
C VAL A 425 -2.29 24.70 -26.60
N GLU A 426 -3.25 25.33 -27.29
CA GLU A 426 -3.71 26.69 -26.93
C GLU A 426 -4.45 26.72 -25.59
N ASN A 427 -5.19 25.65 -25.29
CA ASN A 427 -5.91 25.52 -24.02
C ASN A 427 -5.04 24.92 -22.91
N TYR A 428 -4.06 24.10 -23.29
CA TYR A 428 -3.19 23.35 -22.40
C TYR A 428 -1.72 23.53 -22.80
N PRO A 429 -1.16 24.75 -22.64
CA PRO A 429 0.20 25.06 -23.06
C PRO A 429 1.27 24.31 -22.24
N GLY A 430 0.96 23.85 -21.03
CA GLY A 430 1.91 23.12 -20.20
C GLY A 430 3.22 23.90 -19.99
N PRO A 431 4.39 23.27 -20.20
CA PRO A 431 5.71 23.90 -20.12
C PRO A 431 5.88 25.18 -20.96
N LEU A 432 5.08 25.36 -22.02
CA LEU A 432 5.14 26.56 -22.87
C LEU A 432 4.69 27.82 -22.11
N ALA A 433 3.90 27.67 -21.04
CA ALA A 433 3.51 28.76 -20.17
C ALA A 433 4.71 29.40 -19.45
N PHE A 434 5.76 28.62 -19.16
CA PHE A 434 6.98 29.13 -18.52
C PHE A 434 8.05 29.49 -19.55
N SER A 435 8.35 28.58 -20.47
CA SER A 435 9.46 28.74 -21.41
C SER A 435 9.27 29.84 -22.46
N ASN A 436 8.02 30.16 -22.83
CA ASN A 436 7.68 31.15 -23.87
C ASN A 436 6.60 32.15 -23.42
N ASP A 437 6.31 32.22 -22.11
CA ASP A 437 5.21 33.03 -21.54
C ASP A 437 3.87 32.85 -22.30
N ALA A 438 3.57 31.63 -22.72
CA ALA A 438 2.34 31.34 -23.46
C ALA A 438 1.10 31.65 -22.60
N PHE A 439 0.10 32.28 -23.22
CA PHE A 439 -1.17 32.58 -22.55
C PHE A 439 -1.84 31.28 -22.06
N VAL A 440 -2.26 31.28 -20.80
CA VAL A 440 -2.97 30.15 -20.17
C VAL A 440 -4.45 30.51 -20.05
N PRO A 441 -5.35 29.90 -20.85
CA PRO A 441 -6.78 30.20 -20.74
C PRO A 441 -7.32 29.79 -19.36
N PRO A 442 -8.05 30.67 -18.66
CA PRO A 442 -8.64 30.33 -17.38
C PRO A 442 -9.82 29.36 -17.55
N ARG A 443 -10.27 28.75 -16.44
CA ARG A 443 -11.48 27.90 -16.39
C ARG A 443 -11.42 26.68 -17.33
N GLN A 444 -10.24 26.15 -17.58
CA GLN A 444 -10.08 24.83 -18.18
C GLN A 444 -10.13 23.76 -17.07
N PRO A 445 -10.73 22.59 -17.31
CA PRO A 445 -10.56 21.48 -16.38
C PRO A 445 -9.10 21.03 -16.37
N LEU A 446 -8.59 20.66 -15.20
CA LEU A 446 -7.24 20.10 -15.08
C LEU A 446 -7.14 18.80 -15.91
N ALA A 447 -6.01 18.64 -16.58
CA ALA A 447 -5.71 17.45 -17.35
C ALA A 447 -4.25 17.04 -17.17
N PRO A 448 -3.89 15.77 -17.37
CA PRO A 448 -4.80 14.60 -17.43
C PRO A 448 -5.49 14.38 -16.07
N PRO A 449 -6.50 13.49 -15.94
CA PRO A 449 -7.07 13.20 -14.63
C PRO A 449 -5.99 12.66 -13.70
N PHE A 450 -5.83 13.27 -12.54
CA PHE A 450 -4.81 12.89 -11.55
C PHE A 450 -5.27 11.75 -10.64
N GLU A 451 -6.55 11.36 -10.73
CA GLU A 451 -7.14 10.26 -9.99
C GLU A 451 -6.80 8.88 -10.56
N GLU A 452 -6.29 8.84 -11.79
CA GLU A 452 -6.03 7.61 -12.53
C GLU A 452 -4.60 7.54 -13.00
N MET A 453 -3.91 6.45 -12.69
CA MET A 453 -2.53 6.28 -13.15
C MET A 453 -2.43 6.02 -14.66
N GLY A 454 -3.39 5.30 -15.27
CA GLY A 454 -3.31 4.86 -16.67
C GLY A 454 -2.99 6.00 -17.65
N PRO A 455 -3.80 7.07 -17.72
CA PRO A 455 -3.54 8.23 -18.58
C PRO A 455 -2.24 9.01 -18.26
N LEU A 456 -1.64 8.78 -17.10
CA LEU A 456 -0.40 9.45 -16.66
C LEU A 456 0.85 8.68 -17.10
N LEU A 457 0.72 7.38 -17.41
CA LEU A 457 1.83 6.53 -17.80
C LEU A 457 2.25 6.78 -19.27
N PRO A 458 3.56 6.73 -19.57
CA PRO A 458 4.06 6.75 -20.93
C PRO A 458 3.63 5.49 -21.69
N PRO A 459 3.50 5.56 -23.03
CA PRO A 459 2.96 4.48 -23.86
C PRO A 459 3.78 3.18 -23.81
N THR A 460 5.05 3.26 -23.40
CA THR A 460 5.95 2.11 -23.18
C THR A 460 5.43 1.12 -22.15
N GLN A 461 4.68 1.57 -21.15
CA GLN A 461 4.12 0.73 -20.10
C GLN A 461 3.00 -0.19 -20.65
N PRO A 462 1.88 0.33 -21.21
CA PRO A 462 0.84 -0.53 -21.79
C PRO A 462 1.33 -1.32 -23.01
N ASP A 463 2.32 -0.83 -23.75
CA ASP A 463 2.93 -1.57 -24.87
C ASP A 463 3.88 -2.70 -24.41
N GLY A 464 4.19 -2.80 -23.11
CA GLY A 464 5.10 -3.81 -22.56
C GLY A 464 6.53 -3.67 -23.07
N CYS A 465 7.01 -2.43 -23.25
CA CYS A 465 8.32 -2.06 -23.78
C CYS A 465 9.34 -1.68 -22.69
N GLN A 466 9.20 -2.28 -21.51
CA GLN A 466 10.06 -2.09 -20.36
C GLN A 466 10.20 -3.39 -19.59
N ILE A 467 11.31 -3.55 -18.86
CA ILE A 467 11.51 -4.67 -17.94
C ILE A 467 11.44 -4.24 -16.47
N GLY A 468 10.80 -5.08 -15.65
CA GLY A 468 10.66 -4.85 -14.22
C GLY A 468 11.97 -5.01 -13.42
N PHE A 469 11.87 -5.03 -12.10
CA PHE A 469 13.03 -5.03 -11.20
C PHE A 469 13.78 -6.37 -11.20
N GLU A 470 13.11 -7.52 -11.25
CA GLU A 470 13.80 -8.80 -11.01
C GLU A 470 14.53 -9.37 -12.23
N GLU A 471 14.00 -9.15 -13.43
CA GLU A 471 14.52 -9.74 -14.64
C GLU A 471 15.63 -8.89 -15.28
N ASP A 472 16.48 -9.48 -16.12
CA ASP A 472 17.67 -8.82 -16.67
C ASP A 472 17.85 -9.01 -18.19
N HIS A 473 16.82 -9.49 -18.90
CA HIS A 473 16.86 -9.64 -20.36
C HIS A 473 16.49 -8.33 -21.06
N LEU A 474 16.81 -8.20 -22.35
CA LEU A 474 16.46 -6.99 -23.12
C LEU A 474 15.04 -7.13 -23.69
N ILE A 475 14.23 -6.10 -23.54
CA ILE A 475 12.93 -5.98 -24.23
C ILE A 475 13.12 -5.11 -25.45
N LEU A 476 12.98 -5.71 -26.63
CA LEU A 476 13.12 -5.03 -27.93
C LEU A 476 11.83 -5.11 -28.76
N LYS A 477 10.91 -5.99 -28.37
CA LYS A 477 9.62 -6.21 -29.02
C LYS A 477 8.47 -5.98 -28.03
N ARG A 478 7.33 -5.50 -28.54
CA ARG A 478 6.13 -5.21 -27.77
C ARG A 478 5.63 -6.43 -27.00
N ASN A 479 4.82 -6.17 -25.97
CA ASN A 479 4.23 -7.18 -25.09
C ASN A 479 5.29 -8.07 -24.44
N PHE A 480 6.32 -7.48 -23.84
CA PHE A 480 7.39 -8.20 -23.13
C PHE A 480 8.07 -9.26 -24.02
N ASN A 481 8.44 -8.88 -25.24
CA ASN A 481 8.97 -9.77 -26.29
C ASN A 481 8.04 -10.89 -26.78
N ARG A 482 6.72 -10.79 -26.56
CA ARG A 482 5.74 -11.79 -27.03
C ARG A 482 5.10 -11.43 -28.38
N SER A 483 5.35 -10.22 -28.87
CA SER A 483 4.94 -9.75 -30.20
C SER A 483 6.11 -9.76 -31.17
N GLU A 484 5.81 -9.74 -32.47
CA GLU A 484 6.79 -9.50 -33.54
C GLU A 484 7.05 -8.00 -33.78
N GLU A 485 6.15 -7.14 -33.28
CA GLU A 485 6.24 -5.69 -33.42
C GLU A 485 7.38 -5.11 -32.56
N ASP A 486 8.20 -4.24 -33.15
CA ASP A 486 9.29 -3.57 -32.43
C ASP A 486 8.77 -2.62 -31.35
N CYS A 487 9.50 -2.56 -30.24
CA CYS A 487 9.40 -1.44 -29.30
C CYS A 487 10.06 -0.22 -29.94
N ALA A 488 9.26 0.56 -30.66
CA ALA A 488 9.69 1.75 -31.37
C ALA A 488 8.60 2.85 -31.36
N TYR A 489 9.07 4.10 -31.36
CA TYR A 489 8.27 5.33 -31.36
C TYR A 489 8.85 6.33 -32.37
N GLY A 490 8.09 7.37 -32.74
CA GLY A 490 8.49 8.31 -33.78
C GLY A 490 8.08 7.85 -35.19
N ASP A 491 8.98 8.00 -36.16
CA ASP A 491 8.77 7.48 -37.51
C ASP A 491 9.22 6.02 -37.60
N LEU A 492 8.25 5.10 -37.50
CA LEU A 492 8.51 3.65 -37.51
C LEU A 492 9.19 3.15 -38.79
N ASN A 493 9.01 3.87 -39.90
CA ASN A 493 9.57 3.51 -41.21
C ASN A 493 11.00 4.05 -41.43
N SER A 494 11.51 4.88 -40.51
CA SER A 494 12.83 5.47 -40.66
C SER A 494 13.96 4.45 -40.46
N GLU A 495 15.06 4.62 -41.20
CA GLU A 495 16.34 3.93 -40.95
C GLU A 495 17.21 4.70 -39.94
N ARG A 496 16.85 5.95 -39.61
CA ARG A 496 17.50 6.76 -38.59
C ARG A 496 17.00 6.32 -37.21
N THR A 497 17.89 5.83 -36.36
CA THR A 497 17.56 5.21 -35.07
C THR A 497 18.28 5.89 -33.92
N VAL A 498 17.56 6.08 -32.82
CA VAL A 498 18.11 6.48 -31.52
C VAL A 498 17.69 5.45 -30.48
N TYR A 499 18.62 4.91 -29.69
CA TYR A 499 18.25 4.09 -28.54
C TYR A 499 17.96 4.96 -27.32
N VAL A 500 16.80 4.78 -26.69
CA VAL A 500 16.46 5.47 -25.43
C VAL A 500 16.76 4.51 -24.28
N ILE A 501 17.80 4.78 -23.49
CA ILE A 501 18.35 3.83 -22.52
C ILE A 501 18.21 4.35 -21.08
N GLY A 502 18.02 3.43 -20.15
CA GLY A 502 17.99 3.73 -18.71
C GLY A 502 16.68 3.32 -18.05
N GLY A 503 16.22 4.17 -17.13
CA GLY A 503 15.05 3.89 -16.30
C GLY A 503 13.83 4.72 -16.66
N SER A 504 12.94 4.86 -15.69
CA SER A 504 11.67 5.58 -15.82
C SER A 504 11.82 7.08 -16.11
N HIS A 505 12.97 7.68 -15.80
CA HIS A 505 13.30 9.07 -16.14
C HIS A 505 13.76 9.23 -17.61
N SER A 506 14.35 8.21 -18.21
CA SER A 506 14.50 8.21 -19.68
C SER A 506 13.15 7.91 -20.35
N GLU A 507 12.34 7.04 -19.74
CA GLU A 507 11.05 6.59 -20.25
C GLU A 507 10.02 7.73 -20.37
N HIS A 508 9.90 8.60 -19.35
CA HIS A 508 8.80 9.57 -19.35
C HIS A 508 8.91 10.64 -20.44
N PHE A 509 10.06 10.76 -21.13
CA PHE A 509 10.26 11.67 -22.26
C PHE A 509 9.86 11.04 -23.60
N ILE A 510 9.58 9.74 -23.65
CA ILE A 510 9.12 9.04 -24.87
C ILE A 510 7.95 9.75 -25.56
N PRO A 511 6.93 10.30 -24.87
CA PRO A 511 5.86 11.07 -25.53
C PRO A 511 6.37 12.26 -26.35
N ALA A 512 7.38 12.98 -25.85
CA ALA A 512 8.00 14.07 -26.58
C ALA A 512 8.83 13.53 -27.75
N LEU A 513 9.66 12.51 -27.50
CA LEU A 513 10.53 11.90 -28.51
C LEU A 513 9.73 11.28 -29.66
N ASP A 514 8.55 10.71 -29.37
CA ASP A 514 7.61 10.20 -30.37
C ASP A 514 7.14 11.31 -31.33
N GLU A 515 6.83 12.50 -30.81
CA GLU A 515 6.46 13.65 -31.63
C GLU A 515 7.67 14.19 -32.43
N VAL A 516 8.85 14.29 -31.81
CA VAL A 516 10.09 14.70 -32.49
C VAL A 516 10.44 13.72 -33.61
N GLY A 517 10.36 12.42 -33.36
CA GLY A 517 10.70 11.37 -34.31
C GLY A 517 9.81 11.39 -35.55
N ARG A 518 8.50 11.63 -35.38
CA ARG A 518 7.58 11.80 -36.53
C ARG A 518 7.90 13.02 -37.39
N ARG A 519 8.39 14.10 -36.79
CA ARG A 519 8.71 15.35 -37.52
C ARG A 519 10.08 15.31 -38.19
N GLN A 520 11.04 14.66 -37.55
CA GLN A 520 12.44 14.59 -38.00
C GLN A 520 12.76 13.31 -38.79
N GLY A 521 11.80 12.38 -38.91
CA GLY A 521 12.01 11.09 -39.57
C GLY A 521 13.04 10.24 -38.81
N VAL A 522 12.86 10.10 -37.50
CA VAL A 522 13.73 9.33 -36.60
C VAL A 522 12.90 8.33 -35.79
N LYS A 523 13.44 7.13 -35.63
CA LYS A 523 12.86 6.03 -34.87
C LYS A 523 13.55 5.92 -33.52
N PHE A 524 12.79 6.14 -32.44
CA PHE A 524 13.26 5.99 -31.07
C PHE A 524 12.95 4.60 -30.55
N MET A 525 13.98 3.87 -30.12
CA MET A 525 13.90 2.48 -29.69
C MET A 525 14.26 2.36 -28.20
N PRO A 526 13.28 2.26 -27.29
CA PRO A 526 13.57 2.15 -25.87
C PRO A 526 14.19 0.81 -25.48
N ILE A 527 15.21 0.88 -24.64
CA ILE A 527 15.80 -0.24 -23.92
C ILE A 527 15.80 0.15 -22.44
N LEU A 528 14.69 -0.16 -21.76
CA LEU A 528 14.35 0.42 -20.46
C LEU A 528 14.23 -0.63 -19.36
N LYS A 529 14.72 -0.30 -18.16
CA LYS A 529 14.55 -1.10 -16.94
C LYS A 529 14.15 -0.22 -15.77
N MET A 530 13.05 -0.58 -15.09
CA MET A 530 12.53 0.21 -13.98
C MET A 530 13.56 0.41 -12.87
N GLY A 531 13.73 1.67 -12.47
CA GLY A 531 14.69 2.10 -11.45
C GLY A 531 16.16 1.89 -11.81
N CYS A 532 16.52 1.54 -13.06
CA CYS A 532 17.89 1.21 -13.44
C CYS A 532 18.46 2.20 -14.47
N PRO A 533 19.29 3.16 -14.04
CA PRO A 533 20.13 3.93 -14.94
C PRO A 533 21.30 3.07 -15.43
N VAL A 534 21.59 3.15 -16.73
CA VAL A 534 22.62 2.30 -17.35
C VAL A 534 23.99 2.61 -16.76
N ASN A 535 24.75 1.56 -16.42
CA ASN A 535 26.12 1.63 -15.92
C ASN A 535 26.28 2.23 -14.51
N ALA A 536 25.20 2.71 -13.87
CA ALA A 536 25.27 3.22 -12.50
C ALA A 536 25.24 2.09 -11.46
N ASN A 537 26.02 2.26 -10.39
CA ASN A 537 25.96 1.37 -9.24
C ASN A 537 24.96 1.90 -8.22
N ILE A 538 23.76 1.29 -8.18
CA ILE A 538 22.67 1.71 -7.30
C ILE A 538 22.02 0.54 -6.56
N THR A 539 21.38 0.88 -5.44
CA THR A 539 20.46 0.03 -4.72
C THR A 539 19.02 0.21 -5.22
N LYS A 540 18.14 -0.73 -4.87
CA LYS A 540 16.69 -0.56 -4.99
C LYS A 540 16.20 0.49 -3.97
N TRP A 541 14.92 0.87 -4.08
CA TRP A 541 14.26 1.85 -3.20
C TRP A 541 14.21 1.43 -1.73
N ASP A 542 14.30 0.13 -1.45
CA ASP A 542 14.37 -0.45 -0.10
C ASP A 542 15.82 -0.55 0.43
N GLY A 543 16.80 -0.02 -0.31
CA GLY A 543 18.23 -0.08 0.02
C GLY A 543 18.89 -1.43 -0.29
N SER A 544 18.17 -2.41 -0.83
CA SER A 544 18.75 -3.71 -1.21
C SER A 544 19.58 -3.62 -2.49
N ASP A 545 20.49 -4.59 -2.67
CA ASP A 545 21.33 -4.67 -3.86
C ASP A 545 20.50 -4.87 -5.15
N PHE A 546 20.95 -4.30 -6.26
CA PHE A 546 20.26 -4.36 -7.56
C PHE A 546 21.08 -5.14 -8.63
N PRO A 547 21.35 -6.44 -8.45
CA PRO A 547 22.25 -7.20 -9.32
C PRO A 547 21.72 -7.35 -10.76
N SER A 548 20.40 -7.45 -10.92
CA SER A 548 19.77 -7.51 -12.25
C SER A 548 19.99 -6.22 -13.04
N CYS A 549 20.08 -5.04 -12.40
CA CYS A 549 20.40 -3.78 -13.07
C CYS A 549 21.84 -3.77 -13.63
N ARG A 550 22.81 -4.29 -12.88
CA ARG A 550 24.20 -4.42 -13.36
C ARG A 550 24.32 -5.41 -14.53
N SER A 551 23.71 -6.58 -14.40
CA SER A 551 23.68 -7.59 -15.46
C SER A 551 23.00 -7.06 -16.73
N TRP A 552 21.85 -6.41 -16.58
CA TRP A 552 21.11 -5.79 -17.67
C TRP A 552 21.90 -4.65 -18.33
N SER A 553 22.49 -3.74 -17.54
CA SER A 553 23.31 -2.64 -18.05
C SER A 553 24.42 -3.13 -18.96
N LYS A 554 25.11 -4.21 -18.56
CA LYS A 554 26.13 -4.83 -19.40
C LYS A 554 25.55 -5.32 -20.74
N LYS A 555 24.39 -5.98 -20.73
CA LYS A 555 23.73 -6.46 -21.96
C LYS A 555 23.29 -5.31 -22.86
N VAL A 556 22.84 -4.19 -22.30
CA VAL A 556 22.49 -2.98 -23.05
C VAL A 556 23.72 -2.45 -23.78
N VAL A 557 24.83 -2.26 -23.07
CA VAL A 557 26.09 -1.76 -23.66
C VAL A 557 26.59 -2.72 -24.74
N ASP A 558 26.64 -4.03 -24.45
CA ASP A 558 27.07 -5.04 -25.42
C ASP A 558 26.18 -5.04 -26.68
N HIS A 559 24.86 -4.88 -26.51
CA HIS A 559 23.91 -4.81 -27.62
C HIS A 559 24.12 -3.58 -28.50
N ILE A 560 24.32 -2.41 -27.89
CA ILE A 560 24.54 -1.13 -28.59
C ILE A 560 25.85 -1.16 -29.36
N LEU A 561 26.93 -1.67 -28.77
CA LEU A 561 28.21 -1.80 -29.47
C LEU A 561 28.14 -2.79 -30.64
N ALA A 562 27.34 -3.85 -30.52
CA ALA A 562 27.14 -4.83 -31.59
C ALA A 562 26.17 -4.34 -32.68
N ASN A 563 25.21 -3.47 -32.34
CA ASN A 563 24.15 -2.96 -33.22
C ASN A 563 23.99 -1.45 -33.05
N PRO A 564 25.00 -0.64 -33.44
CA PRO A 564 25.02 0.79 -33.14
C PRO A 564 23.83 1.52 -33.76
N PRO A 565 23.18 2.44 -33.02
CA PRO A 565 22.14 3.30 -33.58
C PRO A 565 22.75 4.26 -34.59
N THR A 566 21.98 4.69 -35.58
CA THR A 566 22.50 5.57 -36.64
C THR A 566 22.62 7.04 -36.22
N GLU A 567 21.82 7.48 -35.25
CA GLU A 567 21.85 8.87 -34.74
C GLU A 567 22.47 8.99 -33.34
N GLY A 568 22.43 7.94 -32.51
CA GLY A 568 23.02 7.95 -31.17
C GLY A 568 22.16 7.30 -30.08
N VAL A 569 22.52 7.57 -28.83
CA VAL A 569 21.80 7.11 -27.63
C VAL A 569 21.20 8.30 -26.89
N TRP A 570 20.05 8.11 -26.27
CA TRP A 570 19.38 9.09 -25.39
C TRP A 570 19.31 8.54 -23.98
N MET A 571 19.75 9.31 -22.99
CA MET A 571 19.64 8.98 -21.56
C MET A 571 19.59 10.24 -20.70
N THR A 572 19.26 10.09 -19.42
CA THR A 572 19.51 11.17 -18.46
C THR A 572 21.01 11.36 -18.23
N GLY A 573 21.48 12.61 -18.17
CA GLY A 573 22.86 12.96 -17.89
C GLY A 573 23.11 13.41 -16.45
N THR A 574 22.06 13.78 -15.71
CA THR A 574 22.11 14.03 -14.27
C THR A 574 21.17 13.11 -13.53
N ARG A 575 21.26 13.11 -12.20
CA ARG A 575 20.34 12.43 -11.27
C ARG A 575 20.61 12.82 -9.83
N PRO A 576 19.71 12.57 -8.87
CA PRO A 576 20.02 12.65 -7.45
C PRO A 576 21.06 11.63 -6.99
N SER A 577 21.56 11.81 -5.76
CA SER A 577 22.62 10.95 -5.20
C SER A 577 22.20 9.50 -4.99
N ASP A 578 20.91 9.24 -4.81
CA ASP A 578 20.33 7.90 -4.71
C ASP A 578 18.97 7.82 -5.42
N ILE A 579 18.31 6.66 -5.30
CA ILE A 579 16.98 6.42 -5.89
C ILE A 579 15.84 6.93 -4.99
N ALA A 580 16.13 7.45 -3.80
CA ALA A 580 15.14 8.09 -2.93
C ALA A 580 15.00 9.59 -3.22
N GLY A 581 15.93 10.17 -4.00
CA GLY A 581 15.92 11.58 -4.37
C GLY A 581 16.78 12.44 -3.43
N ASN A 582 17.72 11.86 -2.69
CA ASN A 582 18.54 12.64 -1.75
C ASN A 582 19.58 13.52 -2.46
N GLY A 583 19.76 14.72 -1.92
CA GLY A 583 20.80 15.68 -2.33
C GLY A 583 20.50 16.38 -3.65
N PRO A 584 21.20 17.51 -3.93
CA PRO A 584 21.10 18.13 -5.23
C PRO A 584 21.63 17.17 -6.30
N GLU A 585 21.17 17.34 -7.53
CA GLU A 585 21.58 16.52 -8.67
C GLU A 585 23.10 16.46 -8.84
N GLN A 586 23.57 15.35 -9.40
CA GLN A 586 24.97 15.10 -9.71
C GLN A 586 25.09 14.38 -11.07
N VAL A 587 26.30 14.39 -11.62
CA VAL A 587 26.70 13.55 -12.74
C VAL A 587 27.56 12.41 -12.18
N PRO A 588 27.04 11.16 -12.11
CA PRO A 588 27.82 10.02 -11.65
C PRO A 588 29.06 9.79 -12.53
N PRO A 589 30.24 9.46 -11.96
CA PRO A 589 31.42 9.10 -12.74
C PRO A 589 31.14 7.97 -13.74
N GLU A 590 30.30 7.01 -13.38
CA GLU A 590 29.94 5.89 -14.24
C GLU A 590 29.13 6.30 -15.48
N TYR A 591 28.41 7.43 -15.42
CA TYR A 591 27.78 8.00 -16.61
C TYR A 591 28.83 8.57 -17.55
N VAL A 592 29.83 9.28 -17.02
CA VAL A 592 30.92 9.84 -17.82
C VAL A 592 31.70 8.73 -18.50
N ASP A 593 32.00 7.65 -17.78
CA ASP A 593 32.68 6.47 -18.34
C ASP A 593 31.88 5.81 -19.48
N LEU A 594 30.55 5.71 -19.32
CA LEU A 594 29.66 5.16 -20.34
C LEU A 594 29.61 6.05 -21.59
N VAL A 595 29.44 7.35 -21.41
CA VAL A 595 29.38 8.33 -22.51
C VAL A 595 30.72 8.43 -23.24
N LYS A 596 31.83 8.35 -22.50
CA LYS A 596 33.17 8.27 -23.07
C LYS A 596 33.33 7.00 -23.90
N LEU A 597 32.87 5.84 -23.41
CA LEU A 597 32.88 4.59 -24.16
C LEU A 597 32.11 4.73 -25.49
N PHE A 598 30.94 5.36 -25.48
CA PHE A 598 30.17 5.62 -26.71
C PHE A 598 30.90 6.60 -27.65
N THR A 599 31.44 7.70 -27.13
CA THR A 599 32.25 8.67 -27.88
C THR A 599 33.44 8.00 -28.57
N ASP A 600 34.20 7.17 -27.84
CA ASP A 600 35.36 6.45 -28.36
C ASP A 600 35.00 5.44 -29.46
N ASN A 601 33.74 5.00 -29.52
CA ASN A 601 33.20 4.09 -30.54
C ASN A 601 32.38 4.83 -31.62
N GLY A 602 32.41 6.17 -31.65
CA GLY A 602 31.70 6.97 -32.66
C GLY A 602 30.17 6.97 -32.51
N ILE A 603 29.67 6.73 -31.30
CA ILE A 603 28.24 6.75 -30.97
C ILE A 603 27.94 8.05 -30.22
N HIS A 604 27.16 8.94 -30.84
CA HIS A 604 26.75 10.21 -30.25
C HIS A 604 25.79 10.00 -29.07
N SER A 605 25.86 10.85 -28.04
CA SER A 605 24.95 10.77 -26.88
C SER A 605 24.13 12.06 -26.69
N TYR A 606 22.82 11.93 -26.63
CA TYR A 606 21.87 12.97 -26.22
C TYR A 606 21.60 12.81 -24.72
N LEU A 607 22.03 13.79 -23.93
CA LEU A 607 21.99 13.73 -22.46
C LEU A 607 20.99 14.74 -21.93
N MET A 608 19.92 14.25 -21.31
CA MET A 608 18.88 15.07 -20.71
C MET A 608 19.19 15.35 -19.24
N ARG A 609 19.22 16.62 -18.84
CA ARG A 609 19.22 16.99 -17.43
C ARG A 609 17.96 16.43 -16.78
N ASP A 610 18.12 15.73 -15.67
CA ASP A 610 16.99 15.16 -14.96
C ASP A 610 16.07 16.26 -14.41
N ASN A 611 14.81 15.94 -14.16
CA ASN A 611 13.88 16.88 -13.56
C ASN A 611 13.97 16.88 -12.03
N ALA A 612 13.30 17.85 -11.40
CA ALA A 612 13.25 17.95 -9.95
C ALA A 612 12.58 16.71 -9.31
N TRP A 613 13.18 16.23 -8.22
CA TRP A 613 12.66 15.22 -7.33
C TRP A 613 12.08 15.90 -6.10
N HIS A 614 10.76 15.84 -5.95
CA HIS A 614 10.04 16.57 -4.91
C HIS A 614 10.14 15.85 -3.58
N THR A 615 10.63 16.56 -2.56
CA THR A 615 10.72 16.07 -1.18
C THR A 615 10.17 17.10 -0.20
N GLN A 616 9.81 16.65 1.00
CA GLN A 616 9.46 17.52 2.13
C GLN A 616 10.45 17.32 3.28
N PRO A 617 10.66 18.36 4.10
CA PRO A 617 11.44 18.25 5.32
C PRO A 617 10.81 17.20 6.27
N ALA A 618 11.61 16.26 6.76
CA ALA A 618 11.19 15.35 7.82
C ALA A 618 11.43 15.97 9.21
N GLU A 619 10.56 15.73 10.19
CA GLU A 619 10.75 16.17 11.59
C GLU A 619 12.07 15.66 12.19
N THR A 620 12.49 14.46 11.79
CA THR A 620 13.81 13.88 12.07
C THR A 620 14.23 12.97 10.92
N GLY A 621 15.39 13.19 10.29
CA GLY A 621 15.96 12.28 9.30
C GLY A 621 16.13 12.88 7.90
N ALA A 622 16.21 12.01 6.89
CA ALA A 622 16.30 12.40 5.49
C ALA A 622 14.95 12.97 4.99
N PRO A 623 14.94 13.86 3.98
CA PRO A 623 13.72 14.34 3.34
C PRO A 623 12.82 13.17 2.91
N VAL A 624 11.52 13.34 3.04
CA VAL A 624 10.53 12.34 2.61
C VAL A 624 10.03 12.66 1.20
N PRO A 625 9.84 11.66 0.33
CA PRO A 625 9.23 11.86 -0.98
C PRO A 625 7.90 12.60 -0.88
N PHE A 626 7.69 13.59 -1.74
CA PHE A 626 6.47 14.39 -1.78
C PHE A 626 5.71 14.19 -3.09
N ASP A 627 4.65 13.37 -3.05
CA ASP A 627 3.79 13.15 -4.21
C ASP A 627 2.93 14.40 -4.50
N LEU A 628 3.31 15.13 -5.55
CA LEU A 628 2.61 16.34 -5.98
C LEU A 628 1.21 16.05 -6.55
N ARG A 629 1.01 14.88 -7.16
CA ARG A 629 -0.30 14.47 -7.68
C ARG A 629 -1.28 14.23 -6.53
N GLU A 630 -0.83 13.57 -5.47
CA GLU A 630 -1.63 13.40 -4.25
C GLU A 630 -1.90 14.75 -3.59
N CYS A 631 -0.91 15.64 -3.49
CA CYS A 631 -1.10 16.99 -2.97
C CYS A 631 -2.20 17.76 -3.71
N VAL A 632 -2.16 17.76 -5.05
CA VAL A 632 -3.19 18.40 -5.88
C VAL A 632 -4.55 17.78 -5.58
N GLY A 633 -4.65 16.45 -5.51
CA GLY A 633 -5.89 15.77 -5.16
C GLY A 633 -6.44 16.17 -3.78
N GLU A 634 -5.58 16.23 -2.76
CA GLU A 634 -5.98 16.62 -1.41
C GLU A 634 -6.41 18.09 -1.31
N MET A 635 -5.73 18.99 -2.03
CA MET A 635 -6.11 20.40 -2.09
C MET A 635 -7.47 20.57 -2.79
N VAL A 636 -7.68 19.90 -3.92
CA VAL A 636 -8.93 19.99 -4.68
C VAL A 636 -10.11 19.43 -3.88
N ASP A 637 -9.91 18.33 -3.15
CA ASP A 637 -10.93 17.74 -2.29
C ASP A 637 -11.08 18.46 -0.93
N GLY A 638 -10.31 19.52 -0.69
CA GLY A 638 -10.36 20.34 0.53
C GLY A 638 -9.87 19.60 1.79
N THR A 639 -9.20 18.46 1.65
CA THR A 639 -8.64 17.67 2.75
C THR A 639 -7.27 18.18 3.18
N ARG A 640 -6.53 18.82 2.28
CA ARG A 640 -5.35 19.63 2.59
C ARG A 640 -5.77 21.09 2.58
N THR A 641 -5.62 21.77 3.71
CA THR A 641 -6.23 23.09 3.91
C THR A 641 -5.20 24.12 4.34
N THR A 642 -5.08 25.19 3.56
CA THR A 642 -4.17 26.31 3.87
C THR A 642 -4.92 27.63 3.97
N THR A 643 -6.07 27.77 3.29
CA THR A 643 -7.00 28.88 3.48
C THR A 643 -8.47 28.42 3.64
N GLU A 644 -9.37 29.36 3.94
CA GLU A 644 -10.82 29.11 3.94
C GLU A 644 -11.38 28.88 2.51
N ARG A 645 -10.70 29.40 1.48
CA ARG A 645 -11.09 29.19 0.08
C ARG A 645 -10.80 27.76 -0.36
N ALA A 646 -9.58 27.26 -0.13
CA ALA A 646 -9.21 25.87 -0.42
C ALA A 646 -10.14 24.84 0.24
N ARG A 647 -10.61 25.12 1.48
CA ARG A 647 -11.60 24.28 2.18
C ARG A 647 -12.93 24.10 1.45
N ASN A 648 -13.26 25.05 0.58
CA ASN A 648 -14.53 25.09 -0.14
C ASN A 648 -14.33 24.90 -1.65
N PHE A 649 -13.16 24.42 -2.10
CA PHE A 649 -13.02 23.97 -3.47
C PHE A 649 -14.10 22.92 -3.76
N PRO A 650 -14.74 22.96 -4.93
CA PRO A 650 -15.90 22.12 -5.22
C PRO A 650 -15.58 20.62 -5.33
N GLY A 651 -14.33 20.22 -5.06
CA GLY A 651 -13.82 18.88 -5.33
C GLY A 651 -13.65 18.64 -6.83
N VAL A 652 -13.16 17.46 -7.18
CA VAL A 652 -13.09 17.03 -8.59
C VAL A 652 -14.49 16.69 -9.16
N ARG A 653 -15.55 16.89 -8.37
CA ARG A 653 -16.92 16.66 -8.82
C ARG A 653 -17.25 17.66 -9.93
N ASP A 654 -17.75 17.14 -11.04
CA ASP A 654 -18.23 17.92 -12.19
C ASP A 654 -17.16 18.65 -13.01
N ARG A 655 -15.97 18.07 -13.17
CA ARG A 655 -14.87 18.61 -14.01
C ARG A 655 -14.50 20.02 -13.58
N TRP A 656 -14.07 20.14 -12.34
CA TRP A 656 -13.69 21.41 -11.73
C TRP A 656 -12.86 22.27 -12.68
N ARG A 657 -13.28 23.53 -12.84
CA ARG A 657 -12.69 24.52 -13.74
C ARG A 657 -12.05 25.62 -12.90
N PRO A 658 -10.80 25.42 -12.44
CA PRO A 658 -10.13 26.38 -11.59
C PRO A 658 -9.97 27.76 -12.24
N THR A 659 -10.01 28.77 -11.39
CA THR A 659 -9.50 30.11 -11.66
C THR A 659 -7.97 30.14 -11.56
N PRO A 660 -7.31 31.14 -12.16
CA PRO A 660 -5.87 31.35 -11.98
C PRO A 660 -5.47 31.46 -10.50
N GLU A 661 -6.29 32.14 -9.68
CA GLU A 661 -6.02 32.31 -8.26
C GLU A 661 -6.09 30.99 -7.48
N GLU A 662 -6.99 30.09 -7.87
CA GLU A 662 -7.07 28.74 -7.29
C GLU A 662 -5.86 27.88 -7.68
N ILE A 663 -5.37 27.99 -8.93
CA ILE A 663 -4.14 27.29 -9.36
C ILE A 663 -2.92 27.82 -8.62
N GLU A 664 -2.81 29.15 -8.46
CA GLU A 664 -1.73 29.78 -7.70
C GLU A 664 -1.72 29.28 -6.25
N GLU A 665 -2.89 29.21 -5.62
CA GLU A 665 -3.05 28.70 -4.25
C GLU A 665 -2.67 27.22 -4.13
N ILE A 666 -3.01 26.38 -5.11
CA ILE A 666 -2.55 24.98 -5.14
C ILE A 666 -1.04 24.91 -5.31
N ASN A 667 -0.48 25.65 -6.27
CA ASN A 667 0.94 25.60 -6.60
C ASN A 667 1.85 26.14 -5.50
N ALA A 668 1.35 27.02 -4.65
CA ALA A 668 2.07 27.49 -3.46
C ALA A 668 2.29 26.37 -2.43
N GLU A 669 1.41 25.37 -2.40
CA GLU A 669 1.43 24.25 -1.44
C GLU A 669 1.93 22.95 -2.05
N CYS A 670 1.63 22.76 -3.34
CA CYS A 670 1.99 21.60 -4.14
C CYS A 670 3.11 22.01 -5.10
N GLY A 671 4.31 22.15 -4.56
CA GLY A 671 5.54 22.41 -5.27
C GLY A 671 6.72 22.32 -4.32
N THR A 672 7.93 22.39 -4.85
CA THR A 672 9.16 22.46 -4.03
C THR A 672 10.09 23.52 -4.58
N ALA A 673 11.05 23.93 -3.75
CA ALA A 673 12.12 24.79 -4.23
C ALA A 673 12.98 24.03 -5.22
N GLN A 674 13.48 24.73 -6.24
CA GLN A 674 14.31 24.13 -7.27
C GLN A 674 15.64 23.63 -6.69
N ASP A 675 16.23 24.38 -5.76
CA ASP A 675 17.53 24.10 -5.14
C ASP A 675 17.49 22.94 -4.14
N ASP A 676 16.31 22.47 -3.74
CA ASP A 676 16.15 21.22 -3.00
C ASP A 676 16.57 20.00 -3.83
N SER A 677 16.53 20.09 -5.17
CA SER A 677 16.78 18.96 -6.07
C SER A 677 17.76 19.24 -7.20
N LEU A 678 17.79 20.44 -7.77
CA LEU A 678 18.58 20.79 -8.95
C LEU A 678 19.64 21.85 -8.61
N LEU A 679 20.82 21.72 -9.21
CA LEU A 679 21.87 22.73 -9.05
C LEU A 679 21.51 24.03 -9.81
N PRO A 680 21.97 25.21 -9.38
CA PRO A 680 21.72 26.46 -10.13
C PRO A 680 22.33 26.44 -11.55
N GLU A 681 23.46 25.76 -11.69
CA GLU A 681 24.17 25.52 -12.95
C GLU A 681 24.09 24.04 -13.31
N ASP A 682 23.80 23.75 -14.58
CA ASP A 682 23.74 22.37 -15.07
C ASP A 682 25.13 21.71 -15.01
N PRO A 683 25.33 20.66 -14.18
CA PRO A 683 26.63 20.02 -14.02
C PRO A 683 27.09 19.24 -15.26
N GLN A 684 26.21 18.98 -16.23
CA GLN A 684 26.54 18.26 -17.47
C GLN A 684 27.63 18.96 -18.28
N TYR A 685 27.61 20.30 -18.34
CA TYR A 685 28.56 21.07 -19.15
C TYR A 685 30.02 20.83 -18.75
N GLN A 686 30.28 20.72 -17.44
CA GLN A 686 31.60 20.43 -16.94
C GLN A 686 31.94 18.95 -17.07
N ALA A 687 31.01 18.07 -16.73
CA ALA A 687 31.25 16.63 -16.63
C ALA A 687 31.52 15.96 -18.00
N TYR A 688 30.85 16.41 -19.06
CA TYR A 688 30.95 15.82 -20.39
C TYR A 688 31.80 16.65 -21.37
N ALA A 689 32.56 17.61 -20.86
CA ALA A 689 33.41 18.47 -21.68
C ALA A 689 34.39 17.66 -22.54
N GLY A 690 34.35 17.89 -23.86
CA GLY A 690 35.24 17.22 -24.82
C GLY A 690 34.76 15.85 -25.31
N LEU A 691 33.55 15.41 -24.93
CA LEU A 691 32.91 14.20 -25.44
C LEU A 691 31.92 14.52 -26.59
N ASP A 692 31.55 13.51 -27.38
CA ASP A 692 30.58 13.66 -28.48
C ASP A 692 29.14 13.58 -27.95
N VAL A 693 28.67 14.72 -27.42
CA VAL A 693 27.38 14.82 -26.73
C VAL A 693 26.55 16.00 -27.23
N THR A 694 25.23 15.89 -27.07
CA THR A 694 24.29 17.01 -27.08
C THR A 694 23.64 17.08 -25.71
N LEU A 695 23.91 18.16 -24.97
CA LEU A 695 23.33 18.39 -23.65
C LEU A 695 21.97 19.07 -23.78
N LEU A 696 20.96 18.51 -23.12
CA LEU A 696 19.58 18.97 -23.15
C LEU A 696 19.14 19.39 -21.76
N ASP A 697 18.50 20.55 -21.69
CA ASP A 697 17.89 21.06 -20.46
C ASP A 697 16.49 21.62 -20.78
N VAL A 698 15.49 21.15 -20.03
CA VAL A 698 14.10 21.65 -20.11
C VAL A 698 13.59 22.20 -18.78
N THR A 699 14.50 22.50 -17.84
CA THR A 699 14.21 23.02 -16.49
C THR A 699 13.32 24.25 -16.51
N ASP A 700 13.57 25.20 -17.42
CA ASP A 700 12.77 26.42 -17.58
C ASP A 700 11.31 26.14 -18.01
N GLY A 701 10.98 24.91 -18.40
CA GLY A 701 9.63 24.49 -18.72
C GLY A 701 8.85 23.94 -17.51
N PHE A 702 9.50 23.63 -16.39
CA PHE A 702 8.83 23.08 -15.21
C PHE A 702 9.19 23.76 -13.88
N CYS A 703 10.26 24.57 -13.85
CA CYS A 703 10.56 25.47 -12.74
C CYS A 703 10.64 26.91 -13.26
N LYS A 704 10.14 27.87 -12.47
CA LYS A 704 10.22 29.31 -12.75
C LYS A 704 10.49 30.05 -11.45
N ASP A 705 11.41 31.02 -11.49
CA ASP A 705 11.79 31.83 -10.33
C ASP A 705 12.21 31.01 -9.09
N GLY A 706 12.88 29.87 -9.31
CA GLY A 706 13.36 28.97 -8.25
C GLY A 706 12.29 28.07 -7.63
N TRP A 707 11.08 28.03 -8.19
CA TRP A 707 9.98 27.18 -7.73
C TRP A 707 9.53 26.20 -8.81
N CYS A 708 9.26 24.95 -8.42
CA CYS A 708 8.81 23.88 -9.32
C CYS A 708 7.39 23.42 -8.89
N PRO A 709 6.32 23.97 -9.49
CA PRO A 709 4.93 23.72 -9.08
C PRO A 709 4.30 22.47 -9.71
N ALA A 710 3.22 21.97 -9.10
CA ALA A 710 2.50 20.78 -9.56
C ALA A 710 1.61 21.00 -10.78
N ILE A 711 1.05 22.21 -10.98
CA ILE A 711 0.14 22.54 -12.09
C ILE A 711 0.75 23.63 -12.95
N ILE A 712 0.97 23.35 -14.23
CA ILE A 712 1.61 24.28 -15.16
C ILE A 712 0.80 24.30 -16.47
N GLY A 713 0.35 25.49 -16.88
CA GLY A 713 -0.37 25.66 -18.14
C GLY A 713 -1.61 24.77 -18.29
N ASN A 714 -2.43 24.69 -17.23
CA ASN A 714 -3.61 23.81 -17.08
C ASN A 714 -3.32 22.30 -17.05
N LEU A 715 -2.04 21.90 -16.99
CA LEU A 715 -1.63 20.50 -16.91
C LEU A 715 -1.09 20.16 -15.52
N VAL A 716 -1.50 19.02 -14.98
CA VAL A 716 -0.81 18.40 -13.84
C VAL A 716 0.54 17.88 -14.35
N ALA A 717 1.62 18.46 -13.85
CA ALA A 717 2.96 18.22 -14.35
C ALA A 717 3.46 16.82 -13.98
N TYR A 718 3.22 16.39 -12.74
CA TYR A 718 3.77 15.16 -12.18
C TYR A 718 2.70 14.11 -11.86
N ARG A 719 3.03 12.83 -12.07
CA ARG A 719 2.18 11.70 -11.70
C ARG A 719 2.53 11.12 -10.33
N ASP A 720 3.64 11.53 -9.76
CA ASP A 720 4.15 11.13 -8.46
C ASP A 720 5.17 12.20 -8.00
N GLN A 721 6.10 11.88 -7.11
CA GLN A 721 7.08 12.82 -6.61
C GLN A 721 8.18 13.24 -7.62
N HIS A 722 8.34 12.59 -8.77
CA HIS A 722 9.44 12.92 -9.70
C HIS A 722 9.23 12.51 -11.17
N HIS A 723 8.11 11.89 -11.55
CA HIS A 723 7.84 11.59 -12.96
C HIS A 723 6.79 12.53 -13.55
N PHE A 724 7.05 13.02 -14.76
CA PHE A 724 6.06 13.77 -15.50
C PHE A 724 4.86 12.92 -15.92
N THR A 725 3.70 13.57 -16.04
CA THR A 725 2.54 13.00 -16.73
C THR A 725 2.81 12.95 -18.24
N ASN A 726 2.24 11.97 -18.92
CA ASN A 726 2.46 11.73 -20.35
C ASN A 726 2.18 12.97 -21.23
N ILE A 727 1.04 13.65 -21.02
CA ILE A 727 0.72 14.85 -21.82
C ILE A 727 1.65 16.01 -21.50
N PHE A 728 2.02 16.21 -20.22
CA PHE A 728 2.95 17.26 -19.84
C PHE A 728 4.31 17.04 -20.50
N ALA A 729 4.83 15.81 -20.43
CA ALA A 729 6.07 15.44 -21.09
C ALA A 729 6.02 15.67 -22.61
N SER A 730 4.92 15.34 -23.29
CA SER A 730 4.77 15.54 -24.74
C SER A 730 5.00 17.01 -25.17
N ARG A 731 4.71 17.97 -24.29
CA ARG A 731 4.87 19.40 -24.58
C ARG A 731 6.33 19.86 -24.63
N PHE A 732 7.28 19.05 -24.17
CA PHE A 732 8.71 19.31 -24.38
C PHE A 732 9.19 19.04 -25.81
N ALA A 733 8.37 18.45 -26.70
CA ALA A 733 8.78 18.07 -28.04
C ALA A 733 9.43 19.21 -28.84
N ASN A 734 8.89 20.44 -28.77
CA ASN A 734 9.48 21.60 -29.46
C ASN A 734 10.86 21.98 -28.90
N ALA A 735 11.00 21.99 -27.57
CA ALA A 735 12.25 22.34 -26.90
C ALA A 735 13.33 21.28 -27.17
N ILE A 736 12.96 20.00 -27.08
CA ILE A 736 13.84 18.87 -27.36
C ILE A 736 14.25 18.87 -28.84
N GLU A 737 13.31 19.02 -29.78
CA GLU A 737 13.63 19.10 -31.21
C GLU A 737 14.60 20.24 -31.52
N TYR A 738 14.38 21.41 -30.92
CA TYR A 738 15.25 22.56 -31.11
C TYR A 738 16.68 22.24 -30.67
N GLN A 739 16.84 21.69 -29.46
CA GLN A 739 18.15 21.37 -28.89
C GLN A 739 18.86 20.23 -29.62
N MET A 740 18.14 19.19 -30.07
CA MET A 740 18.74 18.06 -30.80
C MET A 740 19.19 18.42 -32.22
N TYR A 741 18.38 19.18 -32.97
CA TYR A 741 18.55 19.29 -34.42
C TYR A 741 18.69 20.72 -34.97
N LYS A 742 18.28 21.73 -34.22
CA LYS A 742 18.24 23.13 -34.70
C LYS A 742 19.25 24.05 -34.01
N LYS A 743 19.68 23.72 -32.78
CA LYS A 743 20.73 24.46 -32.06
C LYS A 743 22.08 24.19 -32.74
N PRO A 744 22.86 25.23 -33.13
CA PRO A 744 24.19 25.03 -33.70
C PRO A 744 25.09 24.28 -32.72
N ARG A 745 25.75 23.20 -33.18
CA ARG A 745 26.76 22.48 -32.38
C ARG A 745 27.87 23.47 -31.95
N GLY A 746 28.06 23.65 -30.63
CA GLY A 746 29.05 24.58 -30.05
C GLY A 746 28.52 25.94 -29.56
N ALA A 747 27.21 26.20 -29.56
CA ALA A 747 26.61 27.41 -28.99
C ALA A 747 26.46 27.39 -27.44
N GLU A 748 27.00 26.36 -26.78
CA GLU A 748 26.78 25.97 -25.37
C GLU A 748 27.21 27.01 -24.31
N GLY A 749 27.98 28.04 -24.67
CA GLY A 749 28.55 28.99 -23.69
C GLY A 749 28.00 30.42 -23.68
N SER A 750 27.21 30.82 -24.69
CA SER A 750 26.96 32.26 -24.96
C SER A 750 25.49 32.69 -24.77
N GLU A 751 24.51 31.89 -25.19
CA GLU A 751 23.11 32.30 -25.16
C GLU A 751 22.48 32.10 -23.77
N ASP A 752 22.85 31.05 -23.03
CA ASP A 752 22.28 30.76 -21.70
C ASP A 752 22.78 31.69 -20.60
N LYS A 753 23.98 32.28 -20.73
CA LYS A 753 24.46 33.35 -19.85
C LYS A 753 23.74 34.68 -20.06
N ALA A 754 23.23 34.93 -21.27
CA ALA A 754 22.50 36.15 -21.59
C ALA A 754 21.07 36.15 -21.05
N ARG A 755 20.44 34.97 -20.88
CA ARG A 755 19.12 34.83 -20.24
C ARG A 755 19.15 34.89 -18.70
N LYS A 756 20.29 34.59 -18.07
CA LYS A 756 20.44 34.54 -16.59
C LYS A 756 21.03 35.81 -15.95
N ALA A 757 21.30 36.87 -16.72
CA ALA A 757 21.70 38.15 -16.13
C ALA A 757 20.45 38.92 -15.67
N PRO A 758 20.29 39.24 -14.36
CA PRO A 758 19.26 40.17 -13.95
C PRO A 758 19.57 41.54 -14.55
N ASP A 759 18.61 42.09 -15.29
CA ASP A 759 18.67 43.44 -15.82
C ASP A 759 18.70 44.42 -14.64
N ALA A 760 19.90 44.86 -14.27
CA ALA A 760 20.15 45.77 -13.16
C ALA A 760 19.80 47.21 -13.56
N THR A 761 18.56 47.46 -14.01
CA THR A 761 17.97 48.79 -14.10
C THR A 761 16.45 48.72 -14.29
N ALA A 762 15.68 48.85 -13.20
CA ALA A 762 14.51 49.74 -13.08
C ALA A 762 13.49 49.25 -12.02
N GLY A 763 13.10 50.16 -11.11
CA GLY A 763 11.73 50.21 -10.59
C GLY A 763 11.48 49.68 -9.17
N GLN A 764 11.75 50.51 -8.16
CA GLN A 764 11.14 50.37 -6.83
C GLN A 764 9.60 50.46 -6.90
N PRO A 765 8.83 49.65 -6.15
CA PRO A 765 7.49 50.00 -5.72
C PRO A 765 7.53 50.76 -4.39
N GLY A 766 6.83 51.89 -4.35
CA GLY A 766 6.85 52.86 -3.25
C GLY A 766 6.27 52.37 -1.92
N ALA A 767 6.84 52.91 -0.85
CA ALA A 767 6.31 52.88 0.51
C ALA A 767 5.13 53.88 0.68
N PRO A 768 4.25 53.67 1.68
CA PRO A 768 3.45 54.75 2.22
C PRO A 768 3.96 55.19 3.60
N GLY A 769 4.21 56.50 3.72
CA GLY A 769 3.78 57.31 4.87
C GLY A 769 4.67 57.35 6.12
N GLU A 770 5.43 58.44 6.24
CA GLU A 770 6.14 58.91 7.43
C GLU A 770 5.25 59.06 8.68
N ASN A 771 5.83 58.75 9.86
CA ASN A 771 5.79 59.61 11.05
C ASN A 771 6.75 59.07 12.13
N THR A 772 7.90 59.73 12.29
CA THR A 772 8.77 59.70 13.50
C THR A 772 8.45 60.98 14.31
N PRO A 773 8.68 61.09 15.65
CA PRO A 773 10.02 60.91 16.25
C PRO A 773 10.07 60.30 17.68
N GLY A 774 11.22 59.71 18.05
CA GLY A 774 11.57 59.43 19.46
C GLY A 774 12.73 58.46 19.67
N GLN A 775 13.97 58.96 19.61
CA GLN A 775 15.18 58.35 20.21
C GLN A 775 15.36 58.90 21.66
N PRO A 776 16.24 58.37 22.57
CA PRO A 776 17.56 57.76 22.29
C PRO A 776 18.08 56.61 23.24
N GLY A 777 19.28 56.08 22.90
CA GLY A 777 20.23 55.37 23.79
C GLY A 777 20.72 54.02 23.22
N VAL A 778 21.79 53.90 22.42
CA VAL A 778 23.25 53.89 22.72
C VAL A 778 23.67 52.80 23.72
N GLU A 779 24.34 51.74 23.24
CA GLU A 779 25.69 51.28 23.64
C GLU A 779 26.06 49.93 22.98
N GLU A 780 27.10 49.95 22.15
CA GLU A 780 28.08 48.87 21.95
C GLU A 780 29.43 49.44 22.45
N PRO A 781 30.46 48.65 22.89
CA PRO A 781 31.13 47.67 22.03
C PRO A 781 31.84 46.49 22.75
N GLY A 782 32.45 45.57 22.00
CA GLY A 782 33.59 44.79 22.54
C GLY A 782 34.01 43.53 21.80
N ALA A 783 34.99 43.66 20.91
CA ALA A 783 35.73 42.60 20.23
C ALA A 783 36.66 41.78 21.17
N GLY A 784 37.03 40.57 20.76
CA GLY A 784 38.20 39.85 21.31
C GLY A 784 38.30 38.35 21.00
N GLN A 785 38.97 38.01 19.90
CA GLN A 785 39.79 36.79 19.76
C GLN A 785 41.06 36.95 20.65
N PRO A 786 41.79 35.88 21.10
CA PRO A 786 42.51 34.97 20.18
C PRO A 786 42.83 33.52 20.66
N ASP A 787 43.27 32.73 19.67
CA ASP A 787 44.35 31.70 19.61
C ASP A 787 44.47 30.42 20.48
N ALA A 788 44.69 29.35 19.70
CA ALA A 788 45.74 28.31 19.77
C ALA A 788 45.73 27.19 20.84
N GLY A 789 45.90 25.94 20.34
CA GLY A 789 46.58 24.87 21.07
C GLY A 789 46.13 23.43 20.76
N GLN A 790 46.77 22.76 19.80
CA GLN A 790 46.92 21.30 19.78
C GLN A 790 47.91 20.83 20.86
N PRO A 791 47.90 19.53 21.25
CA PRO A 791 48.91 18.62 20.68
C PRO A 791 48.38 17.19 20.40
N GLY A 792 49.07 16.48 19.49
CA GLY A 792 48.75 15.12 19.05
C GLY A 792 49.60 13.98 19.64
N ALA A 793 49.27 12.75 19.23
CA ALA A 793 50.03 11.49 19.13
C ALA A 793 49.00 10.42 18.72
N GLY A 794 49.11 9.55 17.70
CA GLY A 794 50.26 8.80 17.18
C GLY A 794 50.06 7.32 17.57
N LEU A 795 49.85 6.43 16.58
CA LEU A 795 50.43 5.07 16.43
C LEU A 795 49.57 4.12 15.53
N ASP A 796 50.19 3.79 14.39
CA ASP A 796 50.35 2.49 13.71
C ASP A 796 49.20 1.72 13.04
N ALA A 797 49.42 1.52 11.73
CA ALA A 797 48.83 0.50 10.86
C ALA A 797 49.79 -0.71 10.71
N PRO A 798 49.30 -1.88 10.27
CA PRO A 798 50.13 -2.85 9.57
C PRO A 798 49.62 -3.19 8.15
N SER A 799 50.58 -3.48 7.26
CA SER A 799 50.42 -3.88 5.86
C SER A 799 50.36 -5.42 5.68
N PRO A 800 50.22 -5.95 4.44
CA PRO A 800 49.61 -7.24 4.14
C PRO A 800 50.59 -8.42 4.03
N ASP A 801 50.00 -9.60 3.79
CA ASP A 801 50.55 -10.91 3.42
C ASP A 801 50.60 -11.96 4.52
N GLU A 802 49.58 -12.83 4.59
CA GLU A 802 49.81 -14.26 4.76
C GLU A 802 48.65 -15.10 4.20
N ILE A 803 49.07 -16.13 3.45
CA ILE A 803 48.30 -17.03 2.61
C ILE A 803 47.60 -18.09 3.47
N GLY A 804 46.29 -18.31 3.24
CA GLY A 804 45.52 -19.39 3.87
C GLY A 804 44.48 -19.98 2.92
N GLN A 805 44.76 -21.18 2.42
CA GLN A 805 43.95 -21.96 1.49
C GLN A 805 42.58 -22.36 2.09
N HIS A 806 41.48 -22.17 1.34
CA HIS A 806 40.19 -22.82 1.60
C HIS A 806 39.71 -23.62 0.36
N PRO A 807 39.04 -24.77 0.55
CA PRO A 807 38.75 -25.76 -0.49
C PRO A 807 37.56 -25.37 -1.41
N PRO A 808 37.39 -26.01 -2.58
CA PRO A 808 36.39 -25.60 -3.57
C PRO A 808 34.97 -25.96 -3.12
N VAL A 809 34.09 -24.96 -3.08
CA VAL A 809 32.65 -25.16 -2.83
C VAL A 809 31.98 -25.56 -4.14
N GLN A 810 31.32 -26.73 -4.12
CA GLN A 810 30.52 -27.26 -5.23
C GLN A 810 29.33 -26.35 -5.56
N ALA A 811 29.08 -26.15 -6.85
CA ALA A 811 27.92 -25.42 -7.34
C ALA A 811 26.58 -26.10 -6.95
N PRO A 812 25.56 -25.35 -6.50
CA PRO A 812 24.23 -25.90 -6.28
C PRO A 812 23.50 -26.17 -7.62
N PRO A 813 22.56 -27.13 -7.67
CA PRO A 813 21.87 -27.52 -8.90
C PRO A 813 20.91 -26.43 -9.39
N VAL A 814 20.84 -26.30 -10.72
CA VAL A 814 19.96 -25.41 -11.49
C VAL A 814 18.47 -25.66 -11.14
N PRO A 815 17.70 -24.65 -10.68
CA PRO A 815 16.25 -24.76 -10.57
C PRO A 815 15.60 -24.66 -11.95
N GLN A 816 14.67 -25.58 -12.25
CA GLN A 816 13.81 -25.49 -13.44
C GLN A 816 12.86 -24.27 -13.35
N PRO A 817 12.48 -23.66 -14.49
CA PRO A 817 11.69 -22.44 -14.53
C PRO A 817 10.30 -22.63 -13.94
N ALA A 818 9.94 -21.76 -13.00
CA ALA A 818 8.60 -21.63 -12.45
C ALA A 818 7.64 -21.06 -13.51
N ALA A 819 6.40 -21.55 -13.52
CA ALA A 819 5.31 -21.07 -14.37
C ALA A 819 5.01 -19.58 -14.12
N PRO A 820 4.56 -18.82 -15.14
CA PRO A 820 4.50 -17.36 -15.10
C PRO A 820 3.48 -16.84 -14.09
N ALA A 821 3.92 -15.87 -13.29
CA ALA A 821 3.07 -15.03 -12.45
C ALA A 821 2.19 -14.15 -13.35
N GLY A 822 0.90 -14.07 -12.99
CA GLY A 822 -0.10 -13.29 -13.72
C GLY A 822 0.06 -11.79 -13.52
N ASP A 823 -0.29 -11.07 -14.58
CA ASP A 823 -0.47 -9.64 -14.76
C ASP A 823 -0.64 -8.81 -13.47
N PHE A 824 0.38 -8.02 -13.16
CA PHE A 824 0.32 -6.89 -12.23
C PHE A 824 0.22 -5.60 -13.04
N TYR A 825 -0.88 -4.87 -12.85
CA TYR A 825 -1.09 -3.47 -13.22
C TYR A 825 -1.43 -2.68 -11.96
#